data_AF-A0A3M1MDP5-F1
#
_entry.id   AF-A0A3M1MDP5-F1
#
_cell.length_a   1.000
_cell.length_b   1.000
_cell.length_c   1.000
_cell.angle_alpha   90.00
_cell.angle_beta   90.00
_cell.angle_gamma   90.00
#
_symmetry.space_group_name_H-M   'P 1'
#
loop_
_entity.id
_entity.type
_entity.pdbx_description
1 polymer ?
#
loop_
_entity_poly.entity_id
_entity_poly.type
_entity_poly.pdbx_seq_one_letter_code
_entity_poly.pdbx_strand_id
1 'polypeptide(L)'
;MYERFTDRARKVMQLANQEAQRFNHEYIGTEHILLGLVKEGSGVASNVLRNLDVDLRKIRLEVEKLVQSGPEMVTIGKLPHTPRAKKVIEYSMEEARQLNHNYVGTEHILLGLLREQEGVAAQVLMNLGLKLDEVREEVLNLLGHGMHGEEGERGGRESSGERESSGATKGGKSKTPALDSFGRDLTELARQGKLDPVIGRAREIERAIQVLCRRTKNNPVLLGEAGVGKTAIVEGFAQRVVSGDVPEILADKRIVVLDLAMMVAGTKYRGQFEERIKAVMNEVKRARNTILFIDELHTLVGAGGAEGAIDAANVLKPALARGEIQCIGATTLDEYRKYIEKDNALARRFQEIIVEPTSKDETIAILKGLRERYEEHHRVKFTDEALVAAVEMSERYITARCLPDKAIDVIDEAGARIRLRNMSKPPDLKELDEEIEQLNREKEDAVANQDFEKAAALRDKADKLRRKKEEITQEWREKSRETDGVVDEDVVCEVVSKMTGIPLTRLSTEDSARLMKMEEELHKRVVSQEQAVAAIAKAVRRSRSGLKDPRRPTGCFIFAGPTGVGKTLLAKALAEFMFGDSDALIHIDMSEYMEKHNVSRLIGAPPGYVGYEEGGQLTEKIRRRPYAVVLLDEIEKAHPDVFNMLLQVMEEGRLTDSFGRNVDFRNVILIMTTNAGAEAIKNETAFGFQKPDDDTSYESMKTRVMDQIERVF
;
A
#
# COMPACT_ATOMS: atom_id res chain seq x y z
N MET A 1 7.24 18.60 22.81
CA MET A 1 8.42 17.77 23.14
C MET A 1 8.04 16.43 23.78
N TYR A 2 7.11 16.35 24.74
CA TYR A 2 6.78 15.09 25.45
C TYR A 2 5.49 14.36 24.99
N GLU A 3 4.97 14.64 23.80
CA GLU A 3 3.70 14.05 23.34
C GLU A 3 3.78 12.52 23.25
N ARG A 4 4.94 11.97 22.85
CA ARG A 4 5.17 10.52 22.73
C ARG A 4 5.61 9.84 24.04
N PHE A 5 5.70 10.55 25.15
CA PHE A 5 6.11 9.96 26.44
C PHE A 5 4.90 9.30 27.12
N THR A 6 5.12 8.13 27.72
CA THR A 6 4.14 7.50 28.63
C THR A 6 3.90 8.36 29.86
N ASP A 7 2.78 8.16 30.57
CA ASP A 7 2.49 8.94 31.78
C ASP A 7 3.55 8.74 32.86
N ARG A 8 4.13 7.54 32.96
CA ARG A 8 5.27 7.28 33.87
C ARG A 8 6.52 8.02 33.44
N ALA A 9 6.86 8.03 32.15
CA ALA A 9 7.99 8.79 31.64
C ALA A 9 7.80 10.32 31.83
N ARG A 10 6.58 10.84 31.66
CA ARG A 10 6.26 12.24 31.99
C ARG A 10 6.43 12.52 33.49
N LYS A 11 5.97 11.60 34.35
CA LYS A 11 6.14 11.70 35.80
C LYS A 11 7.62 11.69 36.19
N VAL A 12 8.46 10.87 35.56
CA VAL A 12 9.92 10.88 35.75
C VAL A 12 10.52 12.26 35.45
N MET A 13 10.13 12.89 34.34
CA MET A 13 10.62 14.23 33.99
C MET A 13 10.13 15.31 34.97
N GLN A 14 8.90 15.19 35.49
CA GLN A 14 8.40 16.08 36.54
C GLN A 14 9.18 15.90 37.85
N LEU A 15 9.46 14.66 38.24
CA LEU A 15 10.26 14.34 39.43
C LEU A 15 11.71 14.83 39.26
N ALA A 16 12.28 14.76 38.06
CA ALA A 16 13.59 15.32 37.76
C ALA A 16 13.64 16.84 38.00
N ASN A 17 12.59 17.57 37.60
CA ASN A 17 12.49 19.01 37.89
C ASN A 17 12.40 19.28 39.40
N GLN A 18 11.68 18.44 40.16
CA GLN A 18 11.61 18.56 41.61
C GLN A 18 12.96 18.27 42.29
N GLU A 19 13.72 17.29 41.81
CA GLU A 19 15.05 17.00 42.34
C GLU A 19 16.03 18.14 42.00
N ALA A 20 15.98 18.71 40.79
CA ALA A 20 16.78 19.89 40.47
C ALA A 20 16.52 21.07 41.42
N GLN A 21 15.26 21.31 41.76
CA GLN A 21 14.90 22.31 42.77
C GLN A 21 15.39 21.93 44.17
N ARG A 22 15.33 20.65 44.55
CA ARG A 22 15.84 20.17 45.85
C ARG A 22 17.35 20.35 46.01
N PHE A 23 18.11 20.25 44.91
CA PHE A 23 19.56 20.53 44.88
C PHE A 23 19.89 22.01 44.65
N ASN A 24 18.90 22.91 44.56
CA ASN A 24 19.08 24.32 44.20
C ASN A 24 19.84 24.52 42.87
N HIS A 25 19.57 23.68 41.87
CA HIS A 25 20.13 23.83 40.52
C HIS A 25 19.20 24.62 39.61
N GLU A 26 19.78 25.55 38.84
CA GLU A 26 19.07 26.35 37.83
C GLU A 26 18.85 25.60 36.51
N TYR A 27 19.17 24.30 36.46
CA TYR A 27 19.08 23.46 35.27
C TYR A 27 18.68 22.03 35.62
N ILE A 28 18.15 21.31 34.64
CA ILE A 28 17.91 19.86 34.72
C ILE A 28 19.01 19.15 33.94
N GLY A 29 19.91 18.50 34.68
CA GLY A 29 20.95 17.63 34.13
C GLY A 29 20.59 16.13 34.20
N THR A 30 21.55 15.29 33.81
CA THR A 30 21.38 13.84 33.68
C THR A 30 21.12 13.16 35.03
N GLU A 31 21.79 13.63 36.07
CA GLU A 31 21.67 13.22 37.48
C GLU A 31 20.25 13.41 38.02
N HIS A 32 19.60 14.52 37.64
CA HIS A 32 18.23 14.80 38.04
C HIS A 32 17.24 13.85 37.34
N ILE A 33 17.47 13.52 36.08
CA ILE A 33 16.67 12.54 35.33
C ILE A 33 16.80 11.14 35.97
N LEU A 34 18.02 10.75 36.35
CA LEU A 34 18.28 9.49 37.04
C LEU A 34 17.58 9.45 38.41
N LEU A 35 17.66 10.51 39.20
CA LEU A 35 16.93 10.61 40.47
C LEU A 35 15.41 10.58 40.26
N GLY A 36 14.91 11.19 39.19
CA GLY A 36 13.51 11.11 38.79
C GLY A 36 13.05 9.68 38.49
N LEU A 37 13.87 8.87 37.80
CA LEU A 37 13.62 7.45 37.55
C LEU A 37 13.59 6.64 38.85
N VAL A 38 14.56 6.87 39.73
CA VAL A 38 14.67 6.20 41.03
C VAL A 38 13.47 6.53 41.93
N LYS A 39 13.02 7.79 41.92
CA LYS A 39 11.90 8.28 42.73
C LYS A 39 10.53 7.82 42.22
N GLU A 40 10.39 7.61 40.91
CA GLU A 40 9.17 7.00 40.35
C GLU A 40 9.03 5.55 40.83
N GLY A 41 10.13 4.79 40.81
CA GLY A 41 10.31 3.54 41.56
C GLY A 41 9.44 2.34 41.14
N SER A 42 8.51 2.52 40.19
CA SER A 42 7.50 1.52 39.80
C SER A 42 7.46 1.19 38.30
N GLY A 43 8.29 1.90 37.52
CA GLY A 43 8.47 1.71 36.08
C GLY A 43 9.36 0.52 35.74
N VAL A 44 9.42 0.21 34.45
CA VAL A 44 10.24 -0.89 33.90
C VAL A 44 11.72 -0.65 34.23
N ALA A 45 12.20 0.59 34.14
CA ALA A 45 13.57 0.94 34.53
C ALA A 45 13.88 0.57 35.99
N SER A 46 12.93 0.77 36.92
CA SER A 46 13.13 0.40 38.32
C SER A 46 13.20 -1.11 38.53
N ASN A 47 12.46 -1.89 37.73
CA ASN A 47 12.52 -3.35 37.78
C ASN A 47 13.82 -3.88 37.18
N VAL A 48 14.26 -3.34 36.04
CA VAL A 48 15.55 -3.68 35.40
C VAL A 48 16.69 -3.46 36.39
N LEU A 49 16.72 -2.31 37.06
CA LEU A 49 17.75 -2.00 38.05
C LEU A 49 17.74 -2.99 39.22
N ARG A 50 16.56 -3.43 39.69
CA ARG A 50 16.46 -4.44 40.76
C ARG A 50 16.87 -5.84 40.31
N ASN A 51 16.54 -6.24 39.09
CA ASN A 51 16.91 -7.53 38.53
C ASN A 51 18.43 -7.65 38.34
N LEU A 52 19.10 -6.54 38.05
CA LEU A 52 20.56 -6.44 37.99
C LEU A 52 21.21 -6.21 39.37
N ASP A 53 20.50 -6.53 40.46
CA ASP A 53 20.95 -6.39 41.85
C ASP A 53 21.38 -4.96 42.27
N VAL A 54 20.87 -3.93 41.59
CA VAL A 54 21.15 -2.52 41.92
C VAL A 54 20.06 -1.95 42.82
N ASP A 55 20.43 -1.69 44.08
CA ASP A 55 19.55 -0.99 45.02
C ASP A 55 19.35 0.48 44.59
N LEU A 56 18.09 0.84 44.34
CA LEU A 56 17.64 2.20 44.05
C LEU A 56 18.09 3.22 45.11
N ARG A 57 18.20 2.82 46.38
CA ARG A 57 18.72 3.68 47.45
C ARG A 57 20.21 3.96 47.28
N LYS A 58 20.98 2.98 46.83
CA LYS A 58 22.42 3.12 46.57
C LYS A 58 22.66 4.07 45.40
N ILE A 59 21.87 4.00 44.33
CA ILE A 59 21.93 4.98 43.22
C ILE A 59 21.76 6.40 43.75
N ARG A 60 20.73 6.64 44.57
CA ARG A 60 20.49 7.96 45.14
C ARG A 60 21.67 8.47 45.98
N LEU A 61 22.25 7.61 46.83
CA LEU A 61 23.42 7.97 47.64
C LEU A 61 24.65 8.29 46.77
N GLU A 62 24.90 7.53 45.69
CA GLU A 62 26.01 7.80 44.77
C GLU A 62 25.82 9.10 43.98
N VAL A 63 24.58 9.42 43.55
CA VAL A 63 24.28 10.71 42.95
C VAL A 63 24.48 11.84 43.96
N GLU A 64 23.95 11.72 45.19
CA GLU A 64 24.10 12.72 46.25
C GLU A 64 25.58 12.96 46.66
N LYS A 65 26.47 11.99 46.47
CA LYS A 65 27.93 12.17 46.69
C LYS A 65 28.62 12.98 45.59
N LEU A 66 28.21 12.78 44.34
CA LEU A 66 28.84 13.44 43.17
C LEU A 66 28.27 14.82 42.89
N VAL A 67 27.04 15.07 43.34
CA VAL A 67 26.27 16.27 43.03
C VAL A 67 26.24 17.18 44.25
N GLN A 68 26.94 18.32 44.18
CA GLN A 68 26.91 19.35 45.22
C GLN A 68 25.61 20.14 45.14
N SER A 69 25.13 20.65 46.29
CA SER A 69 23.98 21.56 46.30
C SER A 69 24.39 22.96 45.83
N GLY A 70 23.54 23.58 45.02
CA GLY A 70 23.69 24.97 44.58
C GLY A 70 23.40 26.00 45.69
N PRO A 71 23.69 27.29 45.43
CA PRO A 71 23.44 28.39 46.37
C PRO A 71 21.97 28.46 46.80
N GLU A 72 21.68 28.92 48.03
CA GLU A 72 20.33 29.03 48.62
C GLU A 72 19.46 30.10 47.93
N MET A 73 19.19 29.95 46.63
CA MET A 73 18.22 30.75 45.88
C MET A 73 17.22 29.82 45.20
N VAL A 74 15.96 29.90 45.62
CA VAL A 74 14.88 29.05 45.08
C VAL A 74 14.41 29.63 43.75
N THR A 75 14.82 29.00 42.65
CA THR A 75 14.29 29.32 41.33
C THR A 75 12.93 28.65 41.14
N ILE A 76 11.84 29.43 41.18
CA ILE A 76 10.47 28.93 40.99
C ILE A 76 10.13 28.96 39.49
N GLY A 77 9.98 27.78 38.87
CA GLY A 77 9.56 27.67 37.48
C GLY A 77 9.98 26.37 36.79
N LYS A 78 9.76 26.31 35.47
CA LYS A 78 10.23 25.21 34.61
C LYS A 78 11.70 25.47 34.26
N LEU A 79 12.59 24.64 34.80
CA LEU A 79 14.04 24.78 34.60
C LEU A 79 14.45 24.32 33.19
N PRO A 80 15.45 24.97 32.56
CA PRO A 80 15.99 24.54 31.28
C PRO A 80 16.78 23.21 31.41
N HIS A 81 16.75 22.39 30.36
CA HIS A 81 17.57 21.19 30.27
C HIS A 81 18.99 21.52 29.78
N THR A 82 20.01 20.89 30.38
CA THR A 82 21.38 20.96 29.85
C THR A 82 21.49 20.30 28.48
N PRO A 83 22.51 20.62 27.66
CA PRO A 83 22.73 19.95 26.37
C PRO A 83 22.78 18.42 26.48
N ARG A 84 23.41 17.90 27.54
CA ARG A 84 23.48 16.46 27.82
C ARG A 84 22.12 15.87 28.19
N ALA A 85 21.32 16.56 29.00
CA ALA A 85 19.96 16.12 29.31
C ALA A 85 19.05 16.10 28.07
N LYS A 86 19.24 17.03 27.12
CA LYS A 86 18.54 17.00 25.82
C LYS A 86 18.97 15.79 24.97
N LYS A 87 20.26 15.48 24.90
CA LYS A 87 20.77 14.27 24.24
C LYS A 87 20.19 12.98 24.82
N VAL A 88 20.08 12.88 26.15
CA VAL A 88 19.44 11.73 26.82
C VAL A 88 17.99 11.54 26.35
N ILE A 89 17.24 12.64 26.20
CA ILE A 89 15.86 12.60 25.69
C ILE A 89 15.85 12.13 24.22
N GLU A 90 16.75 12.63 23.38
CA GLU A 90 16.88 12.21 21.98
C GLU A 90 17.24 10.72 21.87
N TYR A 91 18.24 10.25 22.63
CA TYR A 91 18.59 8.84 22.69
C TYR A 91 17.44 7.98 23.20
N SER A 92 16.67 8.42 24.20
CA SER A 92 15.49 7.68 24.64
C SER A 92 14.45 7.51 23.54
N MET A 93 14.31 8.47 22.62
CA MET A 93 13.43 8.34 21.47
C MET A 93 14.00 7.38 20.42
N GLU A 94 15.32 7.36 20.23
CA GLU A 94 15.98 6.41 19.33
C GLU A 94 15.90 4.97 19.85
N GLU A 95 16.18 4.74 21.14
CA GLU A 95 16.07 3.41 21.75
C GLU A 95 14.63 2.90 21.70
N ALA A 96 13.63 3.78 21.91
CA ALA A 96 12.22 3.43 21.70
C ALA A 96 11.95 2.94 20.27
N ARG A 97 12.49 3.63 19.25
CA ARG A 97 12.34 3.20 17.85
C ARG A 97 13.09 1.91 17.54
N GLN A 98 14.29 1.72 18.08
CA GLN A 98 15.07 0.49 17.91
C GLN A 98 14.33 -0.73 18.51
N LEU A 99 13.61 -0.52 19.60
CA LEU A 99 12.73 -1.51 20.22
C LEU A 99 11.32 -1.58 19.58
N ASN A 100 11.09 -0.89 18.46
CA ASN A 100 9.82 -0.79 17.74
C ASN A 100 8.64 -0.28 18.59
N HIS A 101 8.91 0.54 19.61
CA HIS A 101 7.89 1.20 20.41
C HIS A 101 7.53 2.58 19.84
N ASN A 102 6.24 2.82 19.67
CA ASN A 102 5.70 4.13 19.26
C ASN A 102 5.63 5.16 20.40
N TYR A 103 6.12 4.80 21.59
CA TYR A 103 6.12 5.64 22.80
C TYR A 103 7.47 5.56 23.53
N VAL A 104 7.75 6.56 24.38
CA VAL A 104 8.93 6.59 25.26
C VAL A 104 8.52 6.21 26.68
N GLY A 105 9.00 5.06 27.16
CA GLY A 105 8.83 4.55 28.51
C GLY A 105 10.02 4.87 29.42
N THR A 106 9.95 4.40 30.67
CA THR A 106 11.00 4.60 31.68
C THR A 106 12.31 3.89 31.32
N GLU A 107 12.21 2.72 30.71
CA GLU A 107 13.27 1.86 30.20
C GLU A 107 14.08 2.54 29.10
N HIS A 108 13.41 3.24 28.18
CA HIS A 108 14.08 4.00 27.13
C HIS A 108 14.86 5.18 27.70
N ILE A 109 14.35 5.83 28.77
CA ILE A 109 15.08 6.90 29.46
C ILE A 109 16.33 6.32 30.15
N LEU A 110 16.22 5.15 30.79
CA LEU A 110 17.38 4.47 31.41
C LEU A 110 18.46 4.13 30.37
N LEU A 111 18.07 3.57 29.21
CA LEU A 111 18.99 3.29 28.11
C LEU A 111 19.61 4.58 27.55
N GLY A 112 18.81 5.64 27.39
CA GLY A 112 19.31 6.95 26.96
C GLY A 112 20.32 7.57 27.92
N LEU A 113 20.15 7.37 29.23
CA LEU A 113 21.11 7.81 30.25
C LEU A 113 22.45 7.06 30.15
N LEU A 114 22.42 5.74 29.93
CA LEU A 114 23.64 4.92 29.78
C LEU A 114 24.37 5.20 28.46
N ARG A 115 23.64 5.61 27.42
CA ARG A 115 24.21 5.93 26.10
C ARG A 115 24.95 7.27 26.11
N GLU A 116 24.52 8.25 26.90
CA GLU A 116 25.26 9.51 27.11
C GLU A 116 26.35 9.32 28.18
N GLN A 117 27.47 8.68 27.76
CA GLN A 117 28.54 8.24 28.66
C GLN A 117 29.23 9.38 29.43
N GLU A 118 29.19 10.60 28.93
CA GLU A 118 29.78 11.77 29.60
C GLU A 118 28.88 12.37 30.70
N GLY A 119 27.66 11.87 30.88
CA GLY A 119 26.74 12.34 31.90
C GLY A 119 27.08 11.81 33.30
N VAL A 120 26.77 12.60 34.34
CA VAL A 120 26.90 12.19 35.75
C VAL A 120 26.08 10.92 36.02
N ALA A 121 24.89 10.81 35.41
CA ALA A 121 24.06 9.62 35.54
C ALA A 121 24.72 8.35 34.97
N ALA A 122 25.36 8.45 33.80
CA ALA A 122 26.07 7.32 33.20
C ALA A 122 27.22 6.87 34.10
N GLN A 123 27.99 7.82 34.64
CA GLN A 123 29.10 7.52 35.54
C GLN A 123 28.64 6.82 36.82
N VAL A 124 27.52 7.26 37.42
CA VAL A 124 26.94 6.58 38.60
C VAL A 124 26.51 5.15 38.25
N LEU A 125 25.80 4.96 37.14
CA LEU A 125 25.32 3.63 36.75
C LEU A 125 26.49 2.68 36.42
N MET A 126 27.51 3.17 35.71
CA MET A 126 28.72 2.40 35.40
C MET A 126 29.54 2.05 36.65
N ASN A 127 29.65 2.97 37.61
CA ASN A 127 30.31 2.69 38.90
C ASN A 127 29.57 1.63 39.72
N LEU A 128 28.26 1.48 39.51
CA LEU A 128 27.44 0.42 40.09
C LEU A 128 27.48 -0.89 39.30
N GLY A 129 28.31 -0.97 38.25
CA GLY A 129 28.54 -2.17 37.46
C GLY A 129 27.61 -2.34 36.27
N LEU A 130 26.74 -1.36 35.97
CA LEU A 130 25.79 -1.47 34.87
C LEU A 130 26.45 -1.10 33.54
N LYS A 131 26.43 -2.03 32.58
CA LYS A 131 26.81 -1.77 31.19
C LYS A 131 25.57 -1.60 30.30
N LEU A 132 25.70 -0.78 29.26
CA LEU A 132 24.59 -0.50 28.34
C LEU A 132 24.01 -1.78 27.71
N ASP A 133 24.86 -2.70 27.27
CA ASP A 133 24.41 -3.93 26.61
C ASP A 133 23.70 -4.89 27.58
N GLU A 134 24.22 -5.05 28.80
CA GLU A 134 23.59 -5.87 29.85
C GLU A 134 22.22 -5.30 30.26
N VAL A 135 22.12 -3.98 30.40
CA VAL A 135 20.84 -3.31 30.70
C VAL A 135 19.87 -3.42 29.53
N ARG A 136 20.35 -3.37 28.28
CA ARG A 136 19.52 -3.55 27.09
C ARG A 136 18.98 -4.97 27.00
N GLU A 137 19.82 -5.97 27.25
CA GLU A 137 19.41 -7.37 27.33
C GLU A 137 18.37 -7.57 28.43
N GLU A 138 18.56 -6.98 29.62
CA GLU A 138 17.60 -7.12 30.70
C GLU A 138 16.28 -6.37 30.43
N VAL A 139 16.32 -5.21 29.76
CA VAL A 139 15.12 -4.53 29.27
C VAL A 139 14.37 -5.44 28.28
N LEU A 140 15.09 -6.07 27.34
CA LEU A 140 14.53 -7.03 26.41
C LEU A 140 14.01 -8.28 27.11
N ASN A 141 14.65 -8.75 28.17
CA ASN A 141 14.19 -9.88 28.98
C ASN A 141 12.94 -9.51 29.77
N LEU A 142 12.85 -8.30 30.37
CA LEU A 142 11.66 -7.89 31.12
C LEU A 142 10.45 -7.58 30.23
N LEU A 143 10.71 -6.97 29.07
CA LEU A 143 9.68 -6.77 28.06
C LEU A 143 9.34 -8.08 27.33
N GLY A 144 10.35 -8.94 27.16
CA GLY A 144 10.27 -10.28 26.57
C GLY A 144 9.71 -11.33 27.51
N HIS A 145 9.75 -11.15 28.83
CA HIS A 145 9.11 -12.00 29.85
C HIS A 145 7.62 -11.67 30.04
N GLY A 146 7.06 -10.80 29.18
CA GLY A 146 5.66 -10.91 28.76
C GLY A 146 5.39 -12.12 27.84
N MET A 147 6.45 -12.76 27.34
CA MET A 147 6.50 -13.88 26.40
C MET A 147 7.63 -14.86 26.78
N HIS A 148 7.59 -15.48 27.95
CA HIS A 148 8.12 -16.82 28.27
C HIS A 148 8.10 -16.96 29.80
N GLY A 149 7.25 -17.85 30.29
CA GLY A 149 7.27 -18.28 31.69
C GLY A 149 8.47 -19.19 31.92
N GLU A 150 9.25 -18.91 32.96
CA GLU A 150 10.25 -19.84 33.46
C GLU A 150 9.57 -21.05 34.09
N GLU A 151 9.89 -22.22 33.54
CA GLU A 151 9.81 -23.49 34.23
C GLU A 151 10.97 -23.56 35.24
N GLY A 152 10.63 -23.64 36.52
CA GLY A 152 11.53 -24.07 37.57
C GLY A 152 10.84 -25.17 38.36
N GLU A 153 11.25 -26.41 38.12
CA GLU A 153 10.86 -27.59 38.89
C GLU A 153 10.93 -27.35 40.40
N ARG A 154 9.86 -27.69 41.12
CA ARG A 154 9.96 -28.33 42.43
C ARG A 154 8.66 -29.05 42.77
N GLY A 155 8.81 -30.36 43.00
CA GLY A 155 7.74 -31.30 43.21
C GLY A 155 6.91 -31.09 44.48
N GLY A 156 5.68 -31.62 44.40
CA GLY A 156 4.94 -32.30 45.45
C GLY A 156 4.68 -31.58 46.78
N ARG A 157 3.45 -31.10 46.96
CA ARG A 157 2.53 -31.64 47.99
C ARG A 157 1.14 -31.02 47.90
N GLU A 158 0.15 -31.88 48.11
CA GLU A 158 -1.27 -31.58 48.32
C GLU A 158 -1.49 -30.54 49.43
N SER A 159 -2.47 -29.65 49.24
CA SER A 159 -3.51 -29.46 50.25
C SER A 159 -4.74 -28.75 49.65
N SER A 160 -5.88 -29.34 49.94
CA SER A 160 -7.25 -28.88 49.76
C SER A 160 -7.56 -27.59 50.51
N GLY A 161 -8.40 -26.73 49.93
CA GLY A 161 -9.03 -25.62 50.65
C GLY A 161 -9.92 -24.77 49.76
N GLU A 162 -11.22 -25.07 49.75
CA GLU A 162 -12.28 -24.20 49.22
C GLU A 162 -12.32 -22.87 49.99
N ARG A 163 -12.53 -21.77 49.27
CA ARG A 163 -13.36 -20.63 49.72
C ARG A 163 -13.69 -19.69 48.56
N GLU A 164 -14.98 -19.50 48.36
CA GLU A 164 -15.60 -18.46 47.53
C GLU A 164 -15.29 -17.05 48.06
N SER A 165 -15.13 -16.08 47.14
CA SER A 165 -16.03 -14.90 47.03
C SER A 165 -15.37 -13.76 46.24
N SER A 166 -16.06 -13.32 45.18
CA SER A 166 -16.23 -11.92 44.68
C SER A 166 -15.05 -10.93 44.68
N GLY A 167 -14.74 -10.40 43.48
CA GLY A 167 -14.23 -9.02 43.34
C GLY A 167 -13.15 -8.81 42.27
N ALA A 168 -13.47 -7.95 41.30
CA ALA A 168 -12.56 -7.18 40.44
C ALA A 168 -11.63 -7.96 39.49
N THR A 169 -11.93 -7.84 38.20
CA THR A 169 -11.11 -8.25 37.04
C THR A 169 -9.69 -7.67 37.10
N LYS A 170 -8.77 -8.42 37.71
CA LYS A 170 -7.34 -8.38 37.40
C LYS A 170 -7.10 -9.21 36.14
N GLY A 171 -6.33 -8.66 35.20
CA GLY A 171 -5.99 -9.29 33.92
C GLY A 171 -5.46 -10.71 34.11
N GLY A 172 -6.31 -11.69 33.80
CA GLY A 172 -5.90 -13.09 33.72
C GLY A 172 -5.03 -13.29 32.48
N LYS A 173 -3.99 -14.10 32.61
CA LYS A 173 -3.24 -14.63 31.47
C LYS A 173 -4.24 -15.15 30.44
N SER A 174 -4.09 -14.73 29.18
CA SER A 174 -4.97 -15.19 28.12
C SER A 174 -4.97 -16.72 28.09
N LYS A 175 -6.13 -17.33 27.85
CA LYS A 175 -6.23 -18.77 27.57
C LYS A 175 -5.56 -19.13 26.23
N THR A 176 -5.38 -18.07 25.43
CA THR A 176 -4.96 -17.86 24.04
C THR A 176 -3.55 -17.42 23.61
N PRO A 177 -2.45 -17.51 24.37
CA PRO A 177 -1.21 -16.75 24.11
C PRO A 177 -0.63 -16.84 22.69
N ALA A 178 -0.64 -18.01 22.03
CA ALA A 178 -0.06 -18.12 20.69
C ALA A 178 -0.96 -17.47 19.64
N LEU A 179 -2.29 -17.65 19.74
CA LEU A 179 -3.27 -16.96 18.92
C LEU A 179 -3.24 -15.44 19.10
N ASP A 180 -2.95 -14.95 20.30
CA ASP A 180 -2.88 -13.51 20.55
C ASP A 180 -1.59 -12.88 20.00
N SER A 181 -0.52 -13.67 19.87
CA SER A 181 0.76 -13.22 19.29
C SER A 181 0.79 -13.29 17.76
N PHE A 182 0.17 -14.33 17.17
CA PHE A 182 0.24 -14.60 15.73
C PHE A 182 -1.11 -14.38 15.00
N GLY A 183 -2.13 -13.92 15.71
CA GLY A 183 -3.46 -13.74 15.16
C GLY A 183 -4.10 -12.43 15.56
N ARG A 184 -5.04 -11.98 14.71
CA ARG A 184 -5.84 -10.78 14.93
C ARG A 184 -7.27 -11.17 15.28
N ASP A 185 -7.73 -10.80 16.46
CA ASP A 185 -9.07 -11.11 16.93
C ASP A 185 -10.12 -10.15 16.36
N LEU A 186 -10.94 -10.64 15.42
CA LEU A 186 -12.01 -9.85 14.83
C LEU A 186 -13.19 -9.66 15.79
N THR A 187 -13.42 -10.62 16.69
CA THR A 187 -14.52 -10.51 17.67
C THR A 187 -14.24 -9.39 18.66
N GLU A 188 -12.99 -9.27 19.11
CA GLU A 188 -12.58 -8.18 20.00
C GLU A 188 -12.58 -6.81 19.30
N LEU A 189 -12.14 -6.74 18.04
CA LEU A 189 -12.22 -5.52 17.25
C LEU A 189 -13.67 -5.09 16.98
N ALA A 190 -14.59 -6.06 16.79
CA ALA A 190 -16.02 -5.80 16.67
C ALA A 190 -16.59 -5.22 17.97
N ARG A 191 -16.24 -5.78 19.14
CA ARG A 191 -16.65 -5.22 20.46
C ARG A 191 -16.16 -3.80 20.69
N GLN A 192 -14.96 -3.49 20.20
CA GLN A 192 -14.37 -2.15 20.30
C GLN A 192 -14.92 -1.17 19.25
N GLY A 193 -15.81 -1.60 18.35
CA GLY A 193 -16.36 -0.76 17.29
C GLY A 193 -15.36 -0.36 16.21
N LYS A 194 -14.21 -1.05 16.11
CA LYS A 194 -13.12 -0.70 15.18
C LYS A 194 -13.31 -1.29 13.77
N LEU A 195 -14.12 -2.33 13.60
CA LEU A 195 -14.39 -2.93 12.28
C LEU A 195 -15.29 -2.05 11.43
N ASP A 196 -15.07 -2.03 10.13
CA ASP A 196 -15.89 -1.30 9.17
C ASP A 196 -17.30 -1.88 9.05
N PRO A 197 -18.33 -1.05 8.79
CA PRO A 197 -19.68 -1.56 8.58
C PRO A 197 -19.74 -2.40 7.30
N VAL A 198 -20.34 -3.59 7.40
CA VAL A 198 -20.44 -4.51 6.25
C VAL A 198 -21.77 -4.34 5.55
N ILE A 199 -21.72 -3.92 4.28
CA ILE A 199 -22.89 -3.58 3.47
C ILE A 199 -22.97 -4.52 2.26
N GLY A 200 -24.18 -4.96 1.90
CA GLY A 200 -24.41 -5.76 0.69
C GLY A 200 -24.00 -7.24 0.75
N ARG A 201 -23.47 -7.74 1.88
CA ARG A 201 -22.99 -9.14 2.01
C ARG A 201 -23.82 -10.05 2.91
N ALA A 202 -25.10 -9.73 3.10
CA ALA A 202 -25.95 -10.43 4.07
C ALA A 202 -26.16 -11.91 3.72
N ARG A 203 -26.27 -12.24 2.42
CA ARG A 203 -26.52 -13.60 1.93
C ARG A 203 -25.31 -14.51 2.13
N GLU A 204 -24.12 -14.00 1.84
CA GLU A 204 -22.85 -14.72 2.00
C GLU A 204 -22.53 -14.96 3.47
N ILE A 205 -22.76 -13.96 4.34
CA ILE A 205 -22.62 -14.10 5.79
C ILE A 205 -23.59 -15.16 6.33
N GLU A 206 -24.87 -15.09 5.95
CA GLU A 206 -25.86 -16.10 6.35
C GLU A 206 -25.48 -17.50 5.86
N ARG A 207 -25.00 -17.61 4.62
CA ARG A 207 -24.51 -18.87 4.07
C ARG A 207 -23.30 -19.41 4.85
N ALA A 208 -22.35 -18.55 5.23
CA ALA A 208 -21.21 -18.95 6.05
C ALA A 208 -21.66 -19.45 7.43
N ILE A 209 -22.60 -18.76 8.08
CA ILE A 209 -23.21 -19.19 9.36
C ILE A 209 -23.88 -20.56 9.20
N GLN A 210 -24.69 -20.75 8.16
CA GLN A 210 -25.36 -22.03 7.88
C GLN A 210 -24.34 -23.17 7.72
N VAL A 211 -23.23 -22.92 7.02
CA VAL A 211 -22.16 -23.90 6.83
C VAL A 211 -21.47 -24.23 8.15
N LEU A 212 -21.12 -23.22 8.97
CA LEU A 212 -20.47 -23.40 10.26
C LEU A 212 -21.32 -24.22 11.26
N CYS A 213 -22.64 -24.16 11.14
CA CYS A 213 -23.57 -24.96 11.96
C CYS A 213 -23.72 -26.42 11.51
N ARG A 214 -23.17 -26.82 10.36
CA ARG A 214 -23.29 -28.21 9.88
C ARG A 214 -22.46 -29.17 10.73
N ARG A 215 -22.90 -30.44 10.77
CA ARG A 215 -22.13 -31.54 11.39
C ARG A 215 -20.99 -32.04 10.51
N THR A 216 -21.16 -31.97 9.19
CA THR A 216 -20.17 -32.36 8.18
C THR A 216 -20.05 -31.25 7.14
N LYS A 217 -18.85 -31.09 6.55
CA LYS A 217 -18.52 -29.96 5.67
C LYS A 217 -18.81 -28.60 6.33
N ASN A 218 -18.28 -28.43 7.54
CA ASN A 218 -18.56 -27.30 8.42
C ASN A 218 -17.50 -26.19 8.37
N ASN A 219 -16.61 -26.24 7.38
CA ASN A 219 -15.64 -25.20 7.10
C ASN A 219 -16.03 -24.49 5.79
N PRO A 220 -16.53 -23.25 5.82
CA PRO A 220 -16.81 -22.50 4.60
C PRO A 220 -15.51 -22.05 3.92
N VAL A 221 -15.52 -22.05 2.58
CA VAL A 221 -14.47 -21.45 1.75
C VAL A 221 -15.09 -20.40 0.85
N LEU A 222 -14.67 -19.16 1.05
CA LEU A 222 -15.05 -18.00 0.26
C LEU A 222 -14.21 -17.99 -1.03
N LEU A 223 -14.88 -18.21 -2.16
CA LEU A 223 -14.27 -18.29 -3.49
C LEU A 223 -14.65 -17.06 -4.31
N GLY A 224 -13.66 -16.30 -4.77
CA GLY A 224 -13.87 -15.12 -5.60
C GLY A 224 -12.54 -14.53 -6.06
N GLU A 225 -12.57 -13.50 -6.88
CA GLU A 225 -11.35 -12.75 -7.24
C GLU A 225 -10.81 -11.96 -6.03
N ALA A 226 -9.58 -11.44 -6.14
CA ALA A 226 -9.05 -10.53 -5.14
C ALA A 226 -9.84 -9.20 -5.16
N GLY A 227 -10.05 -8.60 -3.98
CA GLY A 227 -10.74 -7.30 -3.87
C GLY A 227 -12.27 -7.34 -3.86
N VAL A 228 -12.92 -8.51 -3.96
CA VAL A 228 -14.40 -8.60 -3.87
C VAL A 228 -14.95 -8.41 -2.44
N GLY A 229 -14.08 -8.34 -1.43
CA GLY A 229 -14.50 -8.16 -0.02
C GLY A 229 -14.71 -9.46 0.76
N LYS A 230 -13.90 -10.49 0.53
CA LYS A 230 -13.98 -11.76 1.29
C LYS A 230 -13.73 -11.56 2.78
N THR A 231 -12.74 -10.73 3.14
CA THR A 231 -12.43 -10.38 4.52
C THR A 231 -13.58 -9.63 5.18
N ALA A 232 -14.27 -8.75 4.45
CA ALA A 232 -15.45 -8.04 4.95
C ALA A 232 -16.60 -9.00 5.31
N ILE A 233 -16.79 -10.12 4.61
CA ILE A 233 -17.78 -11.14 4.99
C ILE A 233 -17.46 -11.72 6.39
N VAL A 234 -16.19 -11.93 6.69
CA VAL A 234 -15.76 -12.48 7.98
C VAL A 234 -15.84 -11.45 9.11
N GLU A 235 -15.51 -10.19 8.82
CA GLU A 235 -15.73 -9.08 9.75
C GLU A 235 -17.21 -8.88 10.06
N GLY A 236 -18.08 -9.01 9.05
CA GLY A 236 -19.54 -8.94 9.22
C GLY A 236 -20.08 -10.11 10.02
N PHE A 237 -19.51 -11.30 9.85
CA PHE A 237 -19.80 -12.44 10.74
C PHE A 237 -19.38 -12.14 12.18
N ALA A 238 -18.21 -11.54 12.42
CA ALA A 238 -17.78 -11.15 13.77
C ALA A 238 -18.70 -10.10 14.41
N GLN A 239 -19.18 -9.12 13.64
CA GLN A 239 -20.18 -8.16 14.09
C GLN A 239 -21.50 -8.85 14.49
N ARG A 240 -21.96 -9.85 13.72
CA ARG A 240 -23.17 -10.64 14.05
C ARG A 240 -23.00 -11.47 15.31
N VAL A 241 -21.82 -12.05 15.52
CA VAL A 241 -21.52 -12.79 16.76
C VAL A 241 -21.59 -11.87 17.98
N VAL A 242 -21.03 -10.66 17.89
CA VAL A 242 -21.03 -9.70 19.01
C VAL A 242 -22.43 -9.10 19.27
N SER A 243 -23.23 -8.88 18.24
CA SER A 243 -24.61 -8.38 18.38
C SER A 243 -25.61 -9.46 18.84
N GLY A 244 -25.23 -10.74 18.81
CA GLY A 244 -26.12 -11.85 19.16
C GLY A 244 -27.01 -12.32 18.02
N ASP A 245 -26.82 -11.81 16.80
CA ASP A 245 -27.56 -12.17 15.59
C ASP A 245 -27.04 -13.48 14.95
N VAL A 246 -26.72 -14.47 15.78
CA VAL A 246 -26.24 -15.80 15.37
C VAL A 246 -26.91 -16.89 16.21
N PRO A 247 -27.02 -18.13 15.70
CA PRO A 247 -27.49 -19.25 16.51
C PRO A 247 -26.65 -19.44 17.78
N GLU A 248 -27.26 -19.94 18.86
CA GLU A 248 -26.62 -20.12 20.19
C GLU A 248 -25.29 -20.90 20.12
N ILE A 249 -25.19 -21.86 19.18
CA ILE A 249 -23.98 -22.66 18.94
C ILE A 249 -22.76 -21.80 18.58
N LEU A 250 -22.99 -20.63 17.98
CA LEU A 250 -21.97 -19.70 17.49
C LEU A 250 -21.83 -18.44 18.36
N ALA A 251 -22.72 -18.20 19.33
CA ALA A 251 -22.73 -16.98 20.12
C ALA A 251 -21.44 -16.80 20.95
N ASP A 252 -20.91 -17.87 21.52
CA ASP A 252 -19.68 -17.84 22.34
C ASP A 252 -18.39 -18.08 21.54
N LYS A 253 -18.46 -18.03 20.21
CA LYS A 253 -17.30 -18.28 19.35
C LYS A 253 -16.43 -17.03 19.20
N ARG A 254 -15.12 -17.24 19.19
CA ARG A 254 -14.08 -16.25 18.91
C ARG A 254 -13.59 -16.43 17.47
N ILE A 255 -13.55 -15.36 16.69
CA ILE A 255 -13.06 -15.37 15.30
C ILE A 255 -11.68 -14.71 15.26
N VAL A 256 -10.67 -15.48 14.86
CA VAL A 256 -9.27 -15.03 14.84
C VAL A 256 -8.69 -15.20 13.45
N VAL A 257 -8.16 -14.12 12.86
CA VAL A 257 -7.40 -14.15 11.61
C VAL A 257 -5.99 -14.64 11.91
N LEU A 258 -5.52 -15.61 11.13
CA LEU A 258 -4.13 -16.06 11.20
C LEU A 258 -3.25 -15.19 10.31
N ASP A 259 -2.23 -14.54 10.87
CA ASP A 259 -1.28 -13.74 10.09
C ASP A 259 -0.04 -14.58 9.73
N LEU A 260 -0.02 -15.09 8.50
CA LEU A 260 1.09 -15.92 8.01
C LEU A 260 2.41 -15.14 7.94
N ALA A 261 2.38 -13.84 7.64
CA ALA A 261 3.59 -13.03 7.55
C ALA A 261 4.27 -12.91 8.92
N MET A 262 3.48 -12.69 9.97
CA MET A 262 3.97 -12.68 11.35
C MET A 262 4.51 -14.04 11.81
N MET A 263 3.94 -15.14 11.34
CA MET A 263 4.45 -16.49 11.66
C MET A 263 5.80 -16.77 11.02
N VAL A 264 6.04 -16.26 9.80
CA VAL A 264 7.31 -16.39 9.07
C VAL A 264 8.36 -15.42 9.61
N ALA A 265 7.95 -14.22 10.03
CA ALA A 265 8.84 -13.20 10.57
C ALA A 265 9.69 -13.75 11.73
N GLY A 266 11.01 -13.60 11.62
CA GLY A 266 11.97 -14.08 12.62
C GLY A 266 12.20 -15.59 12.64
N THR A 267 11.66 -16.36 11.68
CA THR A 267 12.05 -17.77 11.48
C THR A 267 13.20 -17.86 10.49
N LYS A 268 14.25 -18.61 10.84
CA LYS A 268 15.40 -18.88 9.92
C LYS A 268 15.27 -20.24 9.24
N TYR A 269 14.50 -21.15 9.85
CA TYR A 269 14.36 -22.53 9.42
C TYR A 269 12.88 -22.90 9.30
N ARG A 270 12.54 -23.68 8.27
CA ARG A 270 11.17 -24.19 8.05
C ARG A 270 10.57 -24.88 9.28
N GLY A 271 11.38 -25.62 10.04
CA GLY A 271 10.91 -26.31 11.25
C GLY A 271 10.37 -25.38 12.34
N GLN A 272 10.94 -24.18 12.48
CA GLN A 272 10.47 -23.19 13.47
C GLN A 272 9.09 -22.64 13.09
N PHE A 273 8.86 -22.43 11.80
CA PHE A 273 7.55 -22.04 11.29
C PHE A 273 6.50 -23.13 11.53
N GLU A 274 6.83 -24.39 11.25
CA GLU A 274 5.95 -25.53 11.52
C GLU A 274 5.63 -25.69 13.01
N GLU A 275 6.60 -25.42 13.90
CA GLU A 275 6.42 -25.45 15.34
C GLU A 275 5.45 -24.36 15.82
N ARG A 276 5.55 -23.14 15.29
CA ARG A 276 4.60 -22.04 15.56
C ARG A 276 3.19 -22.40 15.11
N ILE A 277 3.03 -22.99 13.92
CA ILE A 277 1.72 -23.49 13.46
C ILE A 277 1.19 -24.57 14.39
N LYS A 278 2.02 -25.55 14.79
CA LYS A 278 1.59 -26.59 15.73
C LYS A 278 1.13 -26.01 17.06
N ALA A 279 1.82 -24.99 17.58
CA ALA A 279 1.43 -24.30 18.82
C ALA A 279 0.04 -23.68 18.70
N VAL A 280 -0.21 -22.90 17.64
CA VAL A 280 -1.51 -22.28 17.36
C VAL A 280 -2.61 -23.34 17.21
N MET A 281 -2.35 -24.41 16.46
CA MET A 281 -3.33 -25.48 16.23
C MET A 281 -3.68 -26.24 17.51
N ASN A 282 -2.70 -26.51 18.38
CA ASN A 282 -2.93 -27.15 19.67
C ASN A 282 -3.77 -26.27 20.60
N GLU A 283 -3.57 -24.96 20.55
CA GLU A 283 -4.32 -23.99 21.33
C GLU A 283 -5.78 -23.89 20.89
N VAL A 284 -6.03 -23.81 19.58
CA VAL A 284 -7.39 -23.83 19.01
C VAL A 284 -8.13 -25.10 19.40
N LYS A 285 -7.44 -26.25 19.36
CA LYS A 285 -8.00 -27.55 19.77
C LYS A 285 -8.39 -27.60 21.26
N ARG A 286 -7.62 -26.94 22.12
CA ARG A 286 -7.90 -26.84 23.57
C ARG A 286 -9.04 -25.88 23.86
N ALA A 287 -9.08 -24.74 23.19
CA ALA A 287 -10.08 -23.69 23.40
C ALA A 287 -11.50 -24.14 22.98
N ARG A 288 -11.63 -24.85 21.84
CA ARG A 288 -12.89 -25.33 21.23
C ARG A 288 -13.94 -24.27 20.89
N ASN A 289 -13.78 -23.04 21.35
CA ASN A 289 -14.63 -21.90 21.03
C ASN A 289 -14.00 -20.97 19.99
N THR A 290 -12.92 -21.36 19.30
CA THR A 290 -12.25 -20.53 18.30
C THR A 290 -12.56 -21.00 16.87
N ILE A 291 -12.90 -20.06 16.00
CA ILE A 291 -12.99 -20.20 14.54
C ILE A 291 -11.81 -19.46 13.93
N LEU A 292 -10.99 -20.17 13.16
CA LEU A 292 -9.86 -19.56 12.46
C LEU A 292 -10.29 -18.99 11.12
N PHE A 293 -9.90 -17.74 10.81
CA PHE A 293 -9.94 -17.22 9.45
C PHE A 293 -8.55 -17.34 8.84
N ILE A 294 -8.48 -18.01 7.69
CA ILE A 294 -7.27 -18.20 6.91
C ILE A 294 -7.49 -17.50 5.57
N ASP A 295 -6.87 -16.34 5.42
CA ASP A 295 -6.77 -15.71 4.11
C ASP A 295 -5.76 -16.48 3.25
N GLU A 296 -5.97 -16.46 1.94
CA GLU A 296 -5.15 -17.19 0.96
C GLU A 296 -4.92 -18.67 1.36
N LEU A 297 -6.00 -19.39 1.64
CA LEU A 297 -5.98 -20.78 2.15
C LEU A 297 -5.04 -21.73 1.37
N HIS A 298 -4.85 -21.49 0.08
CA HIS A 298 -3.98 -22.27 -0.79
C HIS A 298 -2.50 -22.24 -0.38
N THR A 299 -2.02 -21.14 0.20
CA THR A 299 -0.62 -20.97 0.66
C THR A 299 -0.25 -22.04 1.67
N LEU A 300 -1.20 -22.39 2.55
CA LEU A 300 -1.02 -23.36 3.61
C LEU A 300 -1.20 -24.82 3.18
N VAL A 301 -1.86 -25.07 2.05
CA VAL A 301 -2.36 -26.41 1.67
C VAL A 301 -1.58 -27.06 0.52
N GLY A 302 -0.91 -26.31 -0.35
CA GLY A 302 -0.36 -26.93 -1.56
C GLY A 302 0.63 -26.17 -2.44
N ALA A 303 1.23 -25.05 -2.00
CA ALA A 303 2.19 -24.30 -2.83
C ALA A 303 3.57 -24.96 -3.02
N GLY A 304 3.75 -26.24 -2.71
CA GLY A 304 5.04 -26.97 -2.71
C GLY A 304 5.70 -27.22 -4.07
N GLY A 305 5.53 -26.33 -5.05
CA GLY A 305 6.12 -26.44 -6.40
C GLY A 305 7.15 -25.36 -6.76
N ALA A 306 7.20 -24.23 -6.04
CA ALA A 306 8.19 -23.17 -6.28
C ALA A 306 9.22 -23.15 -5.14
N GLU A 307 10.51 -23.06 -5.47
CA GLU A 307 11.60 -22.87 -4.51
C GLU A 307 11.30 -21.66 -3.62
N GLY A 308 10.87 -21.90 -2.37
CA GLY A 308 10.58 -20.84 -1.39
C GLY A 308 9.15 -20.83 -0.82
N ALA A 309 8.22 -21.65 -1.34
CA ALA A 309 6.87 -21.71 -0.80
C ALA A 309 6.83 -22.38 0.59
N ILE A 310 6.20 -21.69 1.53
CA ILE A 310 6.04 -22.11 2.92
C ILE A 310 4.96 -23.19 2.99
N ASP A 311 5.34 -24.46 3.14
CA ASP A 311 4.41 -25.58 3.11
C ASP A 311 4.07 -26.09 4.53
N ALA A 312 2.89 -25.69 5.01
CA ALA A 312 2.30 -26.12 6.28
C ALA A 312 1.33 -27.30 6.15
N ALA A 313 1.20 -27.87 4.94
CA ALA A 313 0.15 -28.82 4.63
C ALA A 313 0.20 -30.06 5.53
N ASN A 314 1.42 -30.51 5.87
CA ASN A 314 1.66 -31.66 6.73
C ASN A 314 1.12 -31.48 8.16
N VAL A 315 1.04 -30.24 8.66
CA VAL A 315 0.52 -29.94 10.00
C VAL A 315 -1.01 -29.73 9.97
N LEU A 316 -1.50 -29.04 8.95
CA LEU A 316 -2.91 -28.62 8.89
C LEU A 316 -3.84 -29.73 8.37
N LYS A 317 -3.42 -30.49 7.35
CA LYS A 317 -4.25 -31.53 6.73
C LYS A 317 -4.80 -32.54 7.73
N PRO A 318 -4.01 -33.09 8.68
CA PRO A 318 -4.53 -34.06 9.63
C PRO A 318 -5.58 -33.46 10.58
N ALA A 319 -5.37 -32.23 11.05
CA ALA A 319 -6.27 -31.57 12.00
C ALA A 319 -7.60 -31.17 11.33
N LEU A 320 -7.54 -30.65 10.10
CA LEU A 320 -8.71 -30.32 9.29
C LEU A 320 -9.48 -31.59 8.87
N ALA A 321 -8.78 -32.63 8.40
CA ALA A 321 -9.38 -33.90 8.00
C ALA A 321 -10.09 -34.61 9.16
N ARG A 322 -9.56 -34.51 10.39
CA ARG A 322 -10.23 -35.03 11.60
C ARG A 322 -11.36 -34.15 12.12
N GLY A 323 -11.53 -32.93 11.60
CA GLY A 323 -12.54 -31.98 12.07
C GLY A 323 -12.27 -31.46 13.48
N GLU A 324 -11.01 -31.48 13.92
CA GLU A 324 -10.61 -30.99 15.24
C GLU A 324 -10.63 -29.47 15.31
N ILE A 325 -10.61 -28.81 14.15
CA ILE A 325 -10.50 -27.37 13.99
C ILE A 325 -11.53 -26.90 12.98
N GLN A 326 -12.21 -25.81 13.35
CA GLN A 326 -13.16 -25.13 12.50
C GLN A 326 -12.51 -23.87 11.92
N CYS A 327 -12.62 -23.69 10.61
CA CYS A 327 -12.05 -22.54 9.93
C CYS A 327 -12.93 -22.01 8.79
N ILE A 328 -12.73 -20.74 8.48
CA ILE A 328 -13.22 -20.05 7.29
C ILE A 328 -11.99 -19.80 6.41
N GLY A 329 -12.01 -20.31 5.18
CA GLY A 329 -10.96 -20.06 4.20
C GLY A 329 -11.36 -19.01 3.18
N ALA A 330 -10.40 -18.24 2.67
CA ALA A 330 -10.59 -17.42 1.48
C ALA A 330 -9.50 -17.74 0.43
N THR A 331 -9.88 -17.90 -0.83
CA THR A 331 -8.94 -18.18 -1.94
C THR A 331 -9.61 -17.88 -3.29
N THR A 332 -8.87 -17.89 -4.39
CA THR A 332 -9.45 -17.78 -5.74
C THR A 332 -9.98 -19.13 -6.25
N LEU A 333 -10.86 -19.08 -7.25
CA LEU A 333 -11.41 -20.30 -7.88
C LEU A 333 -10.30 -21.20 -8.46
N ASP A 334 -9.29 -20.59 -9.10
CA ASP A 334 -8.19 -21.32 -9.74
C ASP A 334 -7.30 -22.03 -8.73
N GLU A 335 -6.97 -21.34 -7.63
CA GLU A 335 -6.19 -21.91 -6.52
C GLU A 335 -6.94 -23.05 -5.83
N TYR A 336 -8.25 -22.87 -5.61
CA TYR A 336 -9.08 -23.91 -5.00
C TYR A 336 -9.09 -25.19 -5.84
N ARG A 337 -9.32 -25.06 -7.16
CA ARG A 337 -9.26 -26.18 -8.11
C ARG A 337 -7.90 -26.86 -8.14
N LYS A 338 -6.83 -26.06 -8.12
CA LYS A 338 -5.45 -26.57 -8.24
C LYS A 338 -4.99 -27.31 -6.99
N TYR A 339 -5.31 -26.81 -5.80
CA TYR A 339 -4.69 -27.24 -4.54
C TYR A 339 -5.64 -27.92 -3.54
N ILE A 340 -6.94 -27.60 -3.55
CA ILE A 340 -7.89 -28.07 -2.52
C ILE A 340 -8.84 -29.13 -3.09
N GLU A 341 -9.42 -28.90 -4.27
CA GLU A 341 -10.42 -29.80 -4.87
C GLU A 341 -9.82 -31.19 -5.21
N LYS A 342 -8.54 -31.22 -5.62
CA LYS A 342 -7.81 -32.46 -5.89
C LYS A 342 -7.56 -33.32 -4.64
N ASP A 343 -7.61 -32.73 -3.44
CA ASP A 343 -7.36 -33.44 -2.19
C ASP A 343 -8.69 -33.93 -1.56
N ASN A 344 -8.94 -35.23 -1.73
CA ASN A 344 -10.14 -35.90 -1.22
C ASN A 344 -10.35 -35.74 0.30
N ALA A 345 -9.29 -35.54 1.10
CA ALA A 345 -9.42 -35.40 2.54
C ALA A 345 -9.95 -34.00 2.93
N LEU A 346 -9.50 -32.95 2.22
CA LEU A 346 -9.91 -31.57 2.46
C LEU A 346 -11.26 -31.25 1.81
N ALA A 347 -11.52 -31.73 0.59
CA ALA A 347 -12.79 -31.53 -0.11
C ALA A 347 -14.02 -32.07 0.66
N ARG A 348 -13.82 -33.04 1.57
CA ARG A 348 -14.87 -33.57 2.46
C ARG A 348 -15.13 -32.71 3.70
N ARG A 349 -14.35 -31.65 3.93
CA ARG A 349 -14.43 -30.76 5.09
C ARG A 349 -14.81 -29.34 4.72
N PHE A 350 -14.45 -28.93 3.51
CA PHE A 350 -14.79 -27.63 3.00
C PHE A 350 -16.14 -27.62 2.26
N GLN A 351 -16.82 -26.48 2.35
CA GLN A 351 -18.01 -26.17 1.57
C GLN A 351 -17.79 -24.83 0.87
N GLU A 352 -18.01 -24.83 -0.44
CA GLU A 352 -17.78 -23.67 -1.29
C GLU A 352 -18.90 -22.64 -1.15
N ILE A 353 -18.51 -21.37 -1.11
CA ILE A 353 -19.37 -20.18 -1.15
C ILE A 353 -18.77 -19.24 -2.20
N ILE A 354 -19.49 -19.06 -3.30
CA ILE A 354 -19.07 -18.15 -4.37
C ILE A 354 -19.36 -16.71 -3.92
N VAL A 355 -18.36 -15.84 -4.04
CA VAL A 355 -18.42 -14.42 -3.73
C VAL A 355 -18.21 -13.65 -5.02
N GLU A 356 -19.29 -13.08 -5.53
CA GLU A 356 -19.27 -12.28 -6.74
C GLU A 356 -18.84 -10.82 -6.45
N PRO A 357 -18.25 -10.12 -7.42
CA PRO A 357 -18.04 -8.67 -7.32
C PRO A 357 -19.35 -7.93 -7.05
N THR A 358 -19.31 -6.85 -6.28
CA THR A 358 -20.51 -6.06 -5.98
C THR A 358 -21.03 -5.34 -7.22
N SER A 359 -22.35 -5.16 -7.30
CA SER A 359 -22.96 -4.27 -8.30
C SER A 359 -22.59 -2.81 -8.02
N LYS A 360 -22.75 -1.94 -9.03
CA LYS A 360 -22.50 -0.49 -8.90
C LYS A 360 -23.24 0.12 -7.72
N ASP A 361 -24.53 -0.17 -7.61
CA ASP A 361 -25.40 0.39 -6.57
C ASP A 361 -24.98 -0.08 -5.16
N GLU A 362 -24.61 -1.36 -5.04
CA GLU A 362 -24.05 -1.90 -3.79
C GLU A 362 -22.70 -1.26 -3.44
N THR A 363 -21.82 -1.03 -4.41
CA THR A 363 -20.54 -0.34 -4.18
C THR A 363 -20.77 1.10 -3.72
N ILE A 364 -21.70 1.83 -4.33
CA ILE A 364 -22.06 3.19 -3.89
C ILE A 364 -22.55 3.16 -2.45
N ALA A 365 -23.39 2.19 -2.08
CA ALA A 365 -23.85 2.03 -0.71
C ALA A 365 -22.71 1.71 0.26
N ILE A 366 -21.75 0.86 -0.14
CA ILE A 366 -20.54 0.57 0.64
C ILE A 366 -19.73 1.84 0.87
N LEU A 367 -19.45 2.61 -0.18
CA LEU A 367 -18.70 3.87 -0.08
C LEU A 367 -19.41 4.88 0.82
N LYS A 368 -20.74 4.97 0.76
CA LYS A 368 -21.53 5.82 1.67
C LYS A 368 -21.39 5.40 3.13
N GLY A 369 -21.32 4.09 3.41
CA GLY A 369 -21.09 3.58 4.76
C GLY A 369 -19.67 3.79 5.28
N LEU A 370 -18.67 3.78 4.40
CA LEU A 370 -17.26 4.03 4.76
C LEU A 370 -16.91 5.53 4.80
N ARG A 371 -17.76 6.38 4.23
CA ARG A 371 -17.53 7.83 4.07
C ARG A 371 -17.05 8.49 5.35
N GLU A 372 -17.78 8.37 6.46
CA GLU A 372 -17.44 9.06 7.71
C GLU A 372 -16.03 8.73 8.21
N ARG A 373 -15.61 7.45 8.10
CA ARG A 373 -14.27 7.01 8.52
C ARG A 373 -13.17 7.59 7.64
N TYR A 374 -13.38 7.63 6.32
CA TYR A 374 -12.41 8.23 5.40
C TYR A 374 -12.37 9.76 5.53
N GLU A 375 -13.51 10.41 5.78
CA GLU A 375 -13.60 11.84 6.06
C GLU A 375 -12.80 12.20 7.32
N GLU A 376 -12.95 11.43 8.40
CA GLU A 376 -12.18 11.62 9.64
C GLU A 376 -10.69 11.33 9.43
N HIS A 377 -10.37 10.22 8.76
CA HIS A 377 -8.98 9.81 8.52
C HIS A 377 -8.21 10.85 7.71
N HIS A 378 -8.80 11.34 6.61
CA HIS A 378 -8.16 12.29 5.69
C HIS A 378 -8.43 13.75 6.00
N ARG A 379 -9.41 14.06 6.86
CA ARG A 379 -9.90 15.41 7.15
C ARG A 379 -10.43 16.14 5.92
N VAL A 380 -11.18 15.42 5.11
CA VAL A 380 -11.85 15.93 3.90
C VAL A 380 -13.33 15.60 3.95
N LYS A 381 -14.13 16.19 3.05
CA LYS A 381 -15.53 15.85 2.82
C LYS A 381 -15.70 15.27 1.42
N PHE A 382 -16.33 14.12 1.29
CA PHE A 382 -16.64 13.52 -0.01
C PHE A 382 -18.03 13.96 -0.46
N THR A 383 -18.19 14.42 -1.69
CA THR A 383 -19.52 14.67 -2.26
C THR A 383 -20.18 13.37 -2.69
N ASP A 384 -21.52 13.34 -2.77
CA ASP A 384 -22.23 12.15 -3.23
C ASP A 384 -21.90 11.84 -4.70
N GLU A 385 -21.72 12.89 -5.49
CA GLU A 385 -21.29 12.83 -6.89
C GLU A 385 -19.90 12.20 -7.01
N ALA A 386 -18.95 12.53 -6.13
CA ALA A 386 -17.63 11.91 -6.11
C ALA A 386 -17.68 10.40 -5.86
N LEU A 387 -18.55 9.92 -4.96
CA LEU A 387 -18.70 8.49 -4.70
C LEU A 387 -19.24 7.74 -5.92
N VAL A 388 -20.24 8.32 -6.60
CA VAL A 388 -20.79 7.75 -7.85
C VAL A 388 -19.72 7.74 -8.94
N ALA A 389 -19.01 8.86 -9.12
CA ALA A 389 -17.93 8.98 -10.08
C ALA A 389 -16.80 7.96 -9.81
N ALA A 390 -16.42 7.73 -8.55
CA ALA A 390 -15.38 6.77 -8.21
C ALA A 390 -15.75 5.35 -8.66
N VAL A 391 -17.01 4.94 -8.52
CA VAL A 391 -17.50 3.64 -8.99
C VAL A 391 -17.53 3.59 -10.52
N GLU A 392 -18.13 4.58 -11.18
CA GLU A 392 -18.24 4.59 -12.64
C GLU A 392 -16.88 4.65 -13.36
N MET A 393 -15.98 5.49 -12.87
CA MET A 393 -14.65 5.69 -13.45
C MET A 393 -13.75 4.49 -13.16
N SER A 394 -13.75 3.95 -11.94
CA SER A 394 -12.96 2.76 -11.62
C SER A 394 -13.46 1.52 -12.39
N GLU A 395 -14.76 1.37 -12.62
CA GLU A 395 -15.28 0.28 -13.43
C GLU A 395 -14.84 0.40 -14.90
N ARG A 396 -14.90 1.61 -15.46
CA ARG A 396 -14.58 1.84 -16.86
C ARG A 396 -13.09 1.78 -17.16
N TYR A 397 -12.25 2.32 -16.26
CA TYR A 397 -10.83 2.58 -16.54
C TYR A 397 -9.86 1.71 -15.73
N ILE A 398 -10.26 1.18 -14.57
CA ILE A 398 -9.45 0.26 -13.76
C ILE A 398 -10.01 -1.16 -13.93
N THR A 399 -9.69 -1.79 -15.06
CA THR A 399 -10.24 -3.10 -15.44
C THR A 399 -9.54 -4.29 -14.80
N ALA A 400 -8.29 -4.13 -14.35
CA ALA A 400 -7.48 -5.22 -13.77
C ALA A 400 -7.87 -5.58 -12.33
N ARG A 401 -8.77 -4.82 -11.70
CA ARG A 401 -9.25 -5.03 -10.33
C ARG A 401 -10.77 -5.12 -10.28
N CYS A 402 -11.27 -5.78 -9.26
CA CYS A 402 -12.70 -5.96 -9.01
C CYS A 402 -13.29 -4.88 -8.09
N LEU A 403 -14.60 -4.66 -8.20
CA LEU A 403 -15.37 -3.91 -7.22
C LEU A 403 -15.61 -4.78 -5.97
N PRO A 404 -15.63 -4.19 -4.76
CA PRO A 404 -15.57 -2.75 -4.45
C PRO A 404 -14.16 -2.17 -4.27
N ASP A 405 -13.12 -3.01 -4.16
CA ASP A 405 -11.73 -2.61 -3.82
C ASP A 405 -11.21 -1.42 -4.63
N LYS A 406 -11.30 -1.48 -5.96
CA LYS A 406 -10.81 -0.39 -6.82
C LYS A 406 -11.51 0.96 -6.62
N ALA A 407 -12.78 0.96 -6.19
CA ALA A 407 -13.50 2.20 -5.95
C ALA A 407 -13.13 2.80 -4.59
N ILE A 408 -12.87 1.93 -3.59
CA ILE A 408 -12.36 2.33 -2.28
C ILE A 408 -10.96 2.95 -2.43
N ASP A 409 -10.07 2.32 -3.21
CA ASP A 409 -8.72 2.80 -3.49
C ASP A 409 -8.74 4.22 -4.12
N VAL A 410 -9.63 4.45 -5.10
CA VAL A 410 -9.80 5.77 -5.73
C VAL A 410 -10.25 6.84 -4.72
N ILE A 411 -11.18 6.51 -3.82
CA ILE A 411 -11.66 7.43 -2.78
C ILE A 411 -10.57 7.72 -1.74
N ASP A 412 -9.82 6.69 -1.33
CA ASP A 412 -8.73 6.82 -0.39
C ASP A 412 -7.60 7.71 -0.95
N GLU A 413 -7.21 7.48 -2.20
CA GLU A 413 -6.19 8.28 -2.89
C GLU A 413 -6.67 9.72 -3.14
N ALA A 414 -7.94 9.92 -3.48
CA ALA A 414 -8.54 11.25 -3.62
C ALA A 414 -8.53 12.03 -2.30
N GLY A 415 -8.87 11.37 -1.19
CA GLY A 415 -8.81 11.97 0.14
C GLY A 415 -7.39 12.33 0.55
N ALA A 416 -6.45 11.41 0.35
CA ALA A 416 -5.03 11.65 0.63
C ALA A 416 -4.46 12.80 -0.21
N ARG A 417 -4.83 12.88 -1.50
CA ARG A 417 -4.40 13.93 -2.43
C ARG A 417 -4.82 15.32 -1.97
N ILE A 418 -6.09 15.51 -1.62
CA ILE A 418 -6.60 16.81 -1.17
C ILE A 418 -5.98 17.19 0.17
N ARG A 419 -5.83 16.23 1.08
CA ARG A 419 -5.14 16.45 2.36
C ARG A 419 -3.70 16.92 2.14
N LEU A 420 -2.95 16.28 1.24
CA LEU A 420 -1.57 16.65 0.92
C LEU A 420 -1.48 18.04 0.27
N ARG A 421 -2.42 18.38 -0.62
CA ARG A 421 -2.49 19.71 -1.24
C ARG A 421 -2.64 20.80 -0.17
N ASN A 422 -3.51 20.57 0.80
CA ASN A 422 -3.77 21.53 1.88
C ASN A 422 -2.64 21.57 2.94
N MET A 423 -1.91 20.47 3.12
CA MET A 423 -0.71 20.43 4.00
C MET A 423 0.54 21.06 3.39
N SER A 424 0.52 21.44 2.10
CA SER A 424 1.66 22.11 1.48
C SER A 424 1.83 23.53 2.07
N LYS A 425 3.09 23.89 2.36
CA LYS A 425 3.41 25.23 2.85
C LYS A 425 3.10 26.25 1.74
N PRO A 426 2.47 27.40 2.07
CA PRO A 426 2.33 28.51 1.13
C PRO A 426 3.67 28.88 0.49
N PRO A 427 3.71 29.21 -0.82
CA PRO A 427 4.93 29.61 -1.52
C PRO A 427 5.63 30.79 -0.81
N ASP A 428 4.84 31.74 -0.29
CA ASP A 428 5.30 32.88 0.51
C ASP A 428 6.19 32.49 1.70
N LEU A 429 5.93 31.36 2.38
CA LEU A 429 6.76 30.93 3.51
C LEU A 429 8.15 30.45 3.07
N LYS A 430 8.25 29.89 1.86
CA LYS A 430 9.53 29.41 1.31
C LYS A 430 10.40 30.60 0.88
N GLU A 431 9.80 31.59 0.23
CA GLU A 431 10.49 32.84 -0.13
C GLU A 431 11.00 33.58 1.11
N LEU A 432 10.18 33.67 2.16
CA LEU A 432 10.60 34.25 3.45
C LEU A 432 11.76 33.49 4.09
N ASP A 433 11.80 32.16 3.97
CA ASP A 433 12.92 31.35 4.48
C ASP A 433 14.23 31.65 3.73
N GLU A 434 14.16 31.74 2.40
CA GLU A 434 15.31 32.09 1.56
C GLU A 434 15.82 33.52 1.84
N GLU A 435 14.92 34.49 2.00
CA GLU A 435 15.28 35.87 2.38
C GLU A 435 15.93 35.96 3.78
N ILE A 436 15.41 35.22 4.77
CA ILE A 436 15.98 35.18 6.12
C ILE A 436 17.38 34.56 6.10
N GLU A 437 17.59 33.50 5.33
CA GLU A 437 18.92 32.88 5.17
C GLU A 437 19.91 33.82 4.48
N GLN A 438 19.47 34.55 3.45
CA GLN A 438 20.31 35.54 2.78
C GLN A 438 20.73 36.66 3.74
N LEU A 439 19.78 37.25 4.48
CA LEU A 439 20.07 38.30 5.45
C LEU A 439 20.99 37.82 6.58
N ASN A 440 20.88 36.55 7.00
CA ASN A 440 21.78 35.98 8.01
C ASN A 440 23.21 35.82 7.48
N ARG A 441 23.39 35.39 6.23
CA ARG A 441 24.70 35.33 5.57
C ARG A 441 25.32 36.73 5.47
N GLU A 442 24.57 37.71 4.96
CA GLU A 442 25.04 39.09 4.85
C GLU A 442 25.40 39.70 6.22
N LYS A 443 24.66 39.32 7.27
CA LYS A 443 24.95 39.72 8.66
C LYS A 443 26.24 39.09 9.15
N GLU A 444 26.47 37.81 8.92
CA GLU A 444 27.72 37.10 9.30
C GLU A 444 28.93 37.71 8.57
N ASP A 445 28.80 38.03 7.29
CA ASP A 445 29.83 38.73 6.51
C ASP A 445 30.11 40.14 7.07
N ALA A 446 29.07 40.88 7.46
CA ALA A 446 29.23 42.20 8.09
C ALA A 446 29.94 42.11 9.45
N VAL A 447 29.63 41.09 10.25
CA VAL A 447 30.32 40.82 11.53
C VAL A 447 31.78 40.44 11.30
N ALA A 448 32.07 39.60 10.31
CA ALA A 448 33.44 39.22 9.95
C ALA A 448 34.29 40.43 9.53
N ASN A 449 33.66 41.40 8.85
CA ASN A 449 34.29 42.66 8.43
C ASN A 449 34.26 43.76 9.51
N GLN A 450 33.79 43.46 10.73
CA GLN A 450 33.67 44.41 11.86
C GLN A 450 32.74 45.60 11.59
N ASP A 451 31.84 45.50 10.62
CA ASP A 451 30.81 46.49 10.32
C ASP A 451 29.55 46.21 11.17
N PHE A 452 29.63 46.61 12.44
CA PHE A 452 28.60 46.31 13.44
C PHE A 452 27.28 47.05 13.20
N GLU A 453 27.32 48.24 12.56
CA GLU A 453 26.12 49.03 12.27
C GLU A 453 25.29 48.38 11.16
N LYS A 454 25.96 47.92 10.09
CA LYS A 454 25.32 47.14 9.02
C LYS A 454 24.81 45.79 9.54
N ALA A 455 25.57 45.10 10.39
CA ALA A 455 25.15 43.85 11.01
C ALA A 455 23.89 44.03 11.88
N ALA A 456 23.78 45.13 12.63
CA ALA A 456 22.59 45.45 13.42
C ALA A 456 21.36 45.68 12.54
N ALA A 457 21.51 46.46 11.46
CA ALA A 457 20.41 46.72 10.51
C ALA A 457 19.93 45.44 9.80
N LEU A 458 20.85 44.55 9.42
CA LEU A 458 20.52 43.25 8.81
C LEU A 458 19.84 42.30 9.80
N ARG A 459 20.28 42.30 11.07
CA ARG A 459 19.62 41.55 12.15
C ARG A 459 18.17 42.01 12.34
N ASP A 460 17.94 43.32 12.43
CA ASP A 460 16.61 43.87 12.67
C ASP A 460 15.64 43.56 11.50
N LYS A 461 16.15 43.56 10.25
CA LYS A 461 15.40 43.10 9.08
C LYS A 461 15.07 41.60 9.15
N ALA A 462 16.05 40.77 9.50
CA ALA A 462 15.84 39.33 9.63
C ALA A 462 14.85 39.00 10.75
N ASP A 463 14.89 39.71 11.88
CA ASP A 463 13.95 39.53 12.99
C ASP A 463 12.53 40.00 12.62
N LYS A 464 12.39 41.05 11.80
CA LYS A 464 11.09 41.47 11.25
C LYS A 464 10.49 40.41 10.33
N LEU A 465 11.29 39.82 9.43
CA LEU A 465 10.84 38.73 8.56
C LEU A 465 10.53 37.45 9.35
N ARG A 466 11.29 37.14 10.41
CA ARG A 466 11.00 36.02 11.31
C ARG A 466 9.65 36.18 12.01
N ARG A 467 9.33 37.37 12.53
CA ARG A 467 8.01 37.63 13.13
C ARG A 467 6.88 37.48 12.10
N LYS A 468 7.05 38.04 10.90
CA LYS A 468 6.07 37.87 9.81
C LYS A 468 5.89 36.39 9.43
N LYS A 469 6.98 35.63 9.39
CA LYS A 469 6.95 34.19 9.15
C LYS A 469 6.20 33.46 10.27
N GLU A 470 6.42 33.81 11.53
CA GLU A 470 5.72 33.23 12.67
C GLU A 470 4.21 33.49 12.59
N GLU A 471 3.80 34.73 12.28
CA GLU A 471 2.39 35.10 12.08
C GLU A 471 1.74 34.27 10.96
N ILE A 472 2.34 34.26 9.76
CA ILE A 472 1.82 33.48 8.61
C ILE A 472 1.80 31.97 8.91
N THR A 473 2.83 31.47 9.61
CA THR A 473 2.89 30.06 10.00
C THR A 473 1.79 29.71 11.00
N GLN A 474 1.45 30.62 11.91
CA GLN A 474 0.40 30.43 12.89
C GLN A 474 -0.99 30.47 12.24
N GLU A 475 -1.24 31.45 11.38
CA GLU A 475 -2.48 31.50 10.57
C GLU A 475 -2.65 30.26 9.69
N TRP A 476 -1.57 29.80 9.05
CA TRP A 476 -1.59 28.56 8.27
C TRP A 476 -1.88 27.33 9.12
N ARG A 477 -1.30 27.23 10.34
CA ARG A 477 -1.58 26.12 11.27
C ARG A 477 -3.01 26.13 11.78
N GLU A 478 -3.61 27.30 11.96
CA GLU A 478 -5.00 27.44 12.36
C GLU A 478 -5.94 27.02 11.22
N LYS A 479 -5.70 27.49 9.99
CA LYS A 479 -6.45 27.04 8.79
C LYS A 479 -6.30 25.54 8.54
N SER A 480 -5.08 25.01 8.64
CA SER A 480 -4.80 23.57 8.43
C SER A 480 -5.40 22.64 9.49
N ARG A 481 -5.90 23.18 10.62
CA ARG A 481 -6.57 22.38 11.66
C ARG A 481 -8.05 22.15 11.35
N GLU A 482 -8.67 22.96 10.50
CA GLU A 482 -10.05 22.77 10.07
C GLU A 482 -10.14 21.73 8.94
N THR A 483 -11.30 21.07 8.79
CA THR A 483 -11.58 20.19 7.65
C THR A 483 -11.65 21.02 6.38
N ASP A 484 -10.55 21.08 5.63
CA ASP A 484 -10.34 22.12 4.61
C ASP A 484 -10.40 21.60 3.15
N GLY A 485 -10.88 20.37 2.95
CA GLY A 485 -10.88 19.74 1.63
C GLY A 485 -12.23 19.16 1.25
N VAL A 486 -12.72 19.46 0.04
CA VAL A 486 -13.85 18.76 -0.58
C VAL A 486 -13.32 17.92 -1.74
N VAL A 487 -13.77 16.66 -1.80
CA VAL A 487 -13.53 15.75 -2.90
C VAL A 487 -14.80 15.70 -3.75
N ASP A 488 -14.69 16.23 -4.97
CA ASP A 488 -15.72 16.27 -6.00
C ASP A 488 -15.41 15.29 -7.15
N GLU A 489 -16.30 15.26 -8.16
CA GLU A 489 -16.13 14.43 -9.37
C GLU A 489 -14.81 14.74 -10.09
N ASP A 490 -14.38 16.00 -10.13
CA ASP A 490 -13.18 16.43 -10.85
C ASP A 490 -11.91 15.89 -10.18
N VAL A 491 -11.85 15.92 -8.84
CA VAL A 491 -10.74 15.33 -8.08
C VAL A 491 -10.65 13.82 -8.33
N VAL A 492 -11.79 13.12 -8.33
CA VAL A 492 -11.84 11.69 -8.63
C VAL A 492 -11.35 11.41 -10.05
N CYS A 493 -11.77 12.21 -11.04
CA CYS A 493 -11.28 12.08 -12.41
C CYS A 493 -9.76 12.29 -12.51
N GLU A 494 -9.21 13.28 -11.81
CA GLU A 494 -7.77 13.53 -11.77
C GLU A 494 -7.00 12.34 -11.17
N VAL A 495 -7.51 11.78 -10.07
CA VAL A 495 -6.90 10.61 -9.40
C VAL A 495 -6.90 9.41 -10.30
N VAL A 496 -8.06 9.02 -10.85
CA VAL A 496 -8.14 7.87 -11.77
C VAL A 496 -7.26 8.13 -13.00
N SER A 497 -7.18 9.37 -13.48
CA SER A 497 -6.30 9.75 -14.59
C SER A 497 -4.83 9.51 -14.27
N LYS A 498 -4.38 9.83 -13.05
CA LYS A 498 -3.00 9.56 -12.60
C LYS A 498 -2.73 8.08 -12.36
N MET A 499 -3.66 7.35 -11.74
CA MET A 499 -3.54 5.91 -11.49
C MET A 499 -3.39 5.13 -12.79
N THR A 500 -4.10 5.55 -13.83
CA THR A 500 -4.21 4.80 -15.10
C THR A 500 -3.35 5.39 -16.22
N GLY A 501 -2.88 6.63 -16.08
CA GLY A 501 -2.26 7.41 -17.15
C GLY A 501 -3.23 7.90 -18.24
N ILE A 502 -4.55 7.78 -17.99
CA ILE A 502 -5.59 8.10 -18.97
C ILE A 502 -6.11 9.50 -18.69
N PRO A 503 -6.06 10.47 -19.61
CA PRO A 503 -6.76 11.74 -19.42
C PRO A 503 -8.28 11.50 -19.39
N LEU A 504 -8.88 11.67 -18.20
CA LEU A 504 -10.31 11.43 -17.92
C LEU A 504 -11.14 12.69 -17.76
N THR A 505 -10.49 13.84 -17.67
CA THR A 505 -11.17 15.11 -17.83
C THR A 505 -12.03 15.05 -19.10
N ARG A 506 -13.32 15.39 -18.99
CA ARG A 506 -14.15 15.72 -20.16
C ARG A 506 -13.27 16.55 -21.06
N LEU A 507 -13.18 16.19 -22.36
CA LEU A 507 -12.42 16.91 -23.38
C LEU A 507 -12.36 18.37 -22.97
N SER A 508 -11.27 18.77 -22.33
CA SER A 508 -11.17 20.14 -21.88
C SER A 508 -11.25 20.97 -23.15
N THR A 509 -11.66 22.23 -23.04
CA THR A 509 -11.51 23.14 -24.19
C THR A 509 -10.10 23.04 -24.77
N GLU A 510 -9.11 22.75 -23.92
CA GLU A 510 -7.72 22.45 -24.28
C GLU A 510 -7.53 21.11 -25.03
N ASP A 511 -8.10 19.98 -24.59
CA ASP A 511 -7.96 18.69 -25.30
C ASP A 511 -8.68 18.69 -26.64
N SER A 512 -9.87 19.32 -26.72
CA SER A 512 -10.55 19.51 -28.00
C SER A 512 -9.72 20.41 -28.93
N ALA A 513 -9.17 21.51 -28.42
CA ALA A 513 -8.29 22.38 -29.18
C ALA A 513 -6.99 21.66 -29.60
N ARG A 514 -6.44 20.80 -28.75
CA ARG A 514 -5.26 19.97 -29.02
C ARG A 514 -5.55 18.97 -30.14
N LEU A 515 -6.67 18.26 -30.07
CA LEU A 515 -7.10 17.33 -31.13
C LEU A 515 -7.42 18.03 -32.44
N MET A 516 -7.89 19.28 -32.42
CA MET A 516 -8.10 20.10 -33.62
C MET A 516 -6.79 20.52 -34.28
N LYS A 517 -5.68 20.54 -33.54
CA LYS A 517 -4.32 20.81 -34.04
C LYS A 517 -3.50 19.53 -34.23
N MET A 518 -4.14 18.36 -34.22
CA MET A 518 -3.45 17.07 -34.29
C MET A 518 -2.64 16.93 -35.58
N GLU A 519 -3.19 17.35 -36.71
CA GLU A 519 -2.49 17.33 -38.00
C GLU A 519 -1.23 18.20 -37.96
N GLU A 520 -1.33 19.43 -37.44
CA GLU A 520 -0.20 20.37 -37.31
C GLU A 520 0.91 19.81 -36.40
N GLU A 521 0.54 19.25 -35.25
CA GLU A 521 1.50 18.67 -34.29
C GLU A 521 2.21 17.44 -34.86
N LEU A 522 1.49 16.54 -35.55
CA LEU A 522 2.10 15.38 -36.21
C LEU A 522 3.04 15.82 -37.35
N HIS A 523 2.68 16.87 -38.09
CA HIS A 523 3.52 17.41 -39.18
C HIS A 523 4.82 18.08 -38.72
N LYS A 524 4.97 18.40 -37.42
CA LYS A 524 6.28 18.86 -36.88
C LYS A 524 7.37 17.80 -37.00
N ARG A 525 6.99 16.52 -37.04
CA ARG A 525 7.93 15.39 -37.17
C ARG A 525 7.73 14.57 -38.43
N VAL A 526 6.50 14.45 -38.91
CA VAL A 526 6.17 13.67 -40.11
C VAL A 526 6.08 14.62 -41.30
N VAL A 527 7.07 14.54 -42.18
CA VAL A 527 7.12 15.33 -43.41
C VAL A 527 6.31 14.63 -44.50
N SER A 528 5.49 15.38 -45.24
CA SER A 528 4.53 14.84 -46.22
C SER A 528 3.49 13.91 -45.56
N GLN A 529 2.86 13.01 -46.32
CA GLN A 529 1.87 12.04 -45.82
C GLN A 529 0.56 12.65 -45.29
N GLU A 530 0.13 13.79 -45.83
CA GLU A 530 -1.07 14.52 -45.37
C GLU A 530 -2.32 13.63 -45.33
N GLN A 531 -2.53 12.78 -46.35
CA GLN A 531 -3.69 11.88 -46.39
C GLN A 531 -3.69 10.86 -45.24
N ALA A 532 -2.52 10.32 -44.88
CA ALA A 532 -2.40 9.35 -43.78
C ALA A 532 -2.63 10.04 -42.43
N VAL A 533 -2.02 11.21 -42.23
CA VAL A 533 -2.19 12.01 -41.00
C VAL A 533 -3.66 12.42 -40.82
N ALA A 534 -4.31 12.93 -41.88
CA ALA A 534 -5.71 13.32 -41.84
C ALA A 534 -6.66 12.14 -41.57
N ALA A 535 -6.39 10.96 -42.14
CA ALA A 535 -7.19 9.76 -41.89
C ALA A 535 -7.12 9.32 -40.42
N ILE A 536 -5.92 9.32 -39.83
CA ILE A 536 -5.71 8.99 -38.41
C ILE A 536 -6.40 10.04 -37.53
N ALA A 537 -6.18 11.33 -37.78
CA ALA A 537 -6.76 12.40 -36.99
C ALA A 537 -8.30 12.35 -36.99
N LYS A 538 -8.92 12.07 -38.15
CA LYS A 538 -10.38 11.92 -38.26
C LYS A 538 -10.92 10.72 -37.47
N ALA A 539 -10.22 9.58 -37.49
CA ALA A 539 -10.61 8.39 -36.74
C ALA A 539 -10.45 8.58 -35.22
N VAL A 540 -9.33 9.18 -34.79
CA VAL A 540 -9.07 9.51 -33.39
C VAL A 540 -10.10 10.52 -32.85
N ARG A 541 -10.37 11.60 -33.59
CA ARG A 541 -11.40 12.59 -33.21
C ARG A 541 -12.79 11.93 -33.05
N ARG A 542 -13.17 11.05 -33.98
CA ARG A 542 -14.42 10.29 -33.90
C ARG A 542 -14.48 9.41 -32.65
N SER A 543 -13.40 8.70 -32.34
CA SER A 543 -13.29 7.89 -31.12
C SER A 543 -13.42 8.75 -29.85
N ARG A 544 -12.73 9.89 -29.79
CA ARG A 544 -12.74 10.78 -28.61
C ARG A 544 -14.05 11.55 -28.43
N SER A 545 -14.78 11.81 -29.51
CA SER A 545 -16.13 12.40 -29.46
C SER A 545 -17.23 11.43 -28.98
N GLY A 546 -16.90 10.16 -28.73
CA GLY A 546 -17.88 9.15 -28.32
C GLY A 546 -18.77 8.64 -29.46
N LEU A 547 -18.50 9.03 -30.72
CA LEU A 547 -19.25 8.62 -31.91
C LEU A 547 -18.82 7.25 -32.48
N LYS A 548 -17.90 6.57 -31.80
CA LYS A 548 -17.39 5.24 -32.15
C LYS A 548 -18.11 4.18 -31.31
N ASP A 549 -18.25 2.97 -31.84
CA ASP A 549 -18.62 1.80 -31.05
C ASP A 549 -17.64 1.60 -29.87
N PRO A 550 -18.11 1.67 -28.60
CA PRO A 550 -17.26 1.53 -27.43
C PRO A 550 -16.62 0.14 -27.31
N ARG A 551 -17.08 -0.87 -28.05
CA ARG A 551 -16.51 -2.23 -28.03
C ARG A 551 -15.26 -2.37 -28.89
N ARG A 552 -14.96 -1.45 -29.80
CA ARG A 552 -13.83 -1.59 -30.75
C ARG A 552 -12.58 -0.82 -30.28
N PRO A 553 -11.39 -1.07 -30.85
CA PRO A 553 -10.19 -0.25 -30.62
C PRO A 553 -10.35 1.19 -31.12
N THR A 554 -9.58 2.15 -30.57
CA THR A 554 -9.63 3.60 -30.90
C THR A 554 -9.54 3.86 -32.40
N GLY A 555 -8.72 3.09 -33.09
CA GLY A 555 -8.63 3.03 -34.54
C GLY A 555 -7.82 1.83 -34.96
N CYS A 556 -8.13 1.28 -36.13
CA CYS A 556 -7.39 0.20 -36.76
C CYS A 556 -6.95 0.69 -38.13
N PHE A 557 -5.64 0.66 -38.39
CA PHE A 557 -5.03 1.22 -39.60
C PHE A 557 -4.07 0.22 -40.23
N ILE A 558 -4.00 0.24 -41.56
CA ILE A 558 -2.95 -0.41 -42.34
C ILE A 558 -2.12 0.68 -43.01
N PHE A 559 -0.82 0.71 -42.74
CA PHE A 559 0.14 1.61 -43.37
C PHE A 559 0.85 0.88 -44.50
N ALA A 560 0.44 1.18 -45.74
CA ALA A 560 1.03 0.61 -46.94
C ALA A 560 2.04 1.58 -47.58
N GLY A 561 3.17 1.05 -48.06
CA GLY A 561 4.20 1.83 -48.75
C GLY A 561 5.57 1.14 -48.75
N PRO A 562 6.61 1.68 -49.40
CA PRO A 562 7.95 1.13 -49.28
C PRO A 562 8.55 1.37 -47.89
N THR A 563 9.63 0.65 -47.56
CA THR A 563 10.40 0.92 -46.34
C THR A 563 11.02 2.31 -46.39
N GLY A 564 11.17 2.96 -45.23
CA GLY A 564 11.80 4.27 -45.12
C GLY A 564 10.89 5.49 -45.36
N VAL A 565 9.63 5.30 -45.76
CA VAL A 565 8.67 6.43 -45.98
C VAL A 565 8.09 7.06 -44.71
N GLY A 566 8.46 6.54 -43.53
CA GLY A 566 8.05 7.12 -42.24
C GLY A 566 6.85 6.43 -41.56
N LYS A 567 6.45 5.22 -41.95
CA LYS A 567 5.36 4.45 -41.29
C LYS A 567 5.55 4.32 -39.77
N THR A 568 6.72 3.84 -39.36
CA THR A 568 7.09 3.68 -37.94
C THR A 568 7.25 5.03 -37.24
N LEU A 569 7.73 6.05 -37.95
CA LEU A 569 7.86 7.42 -37.42
C LEU A 569 6.49 8.02 -37.10
N LEU A 570 5.50 7.82 -37.98
CA LEU A 570 4.13 8.27 -37.77
C LEU A 570 3.48 7.56 -36.56
N ALA A 571 3.71 6.26 -36.39
CA ALA A 571 3.25 5.52 -35.21
C ALA A 571 3.88 6.04 -33.91
N LYS A 572 5.19 6.34 -33.91
CA LYS A 572 5.90 6.95 -32.76
C LYS A 572 5.36 8.35 -32.43
N ALA A 573 5.21 9.20 -33.44
CA ALA A 573 4.66 10.55 -33.27
C ALA A 573 3.21 10.51 -32.75
N LEU A 574 2.42 9.55 -33.22
CA LEU A 574 1.07 9.33 -32.73
C LEU A 574 1.04 8.88 -31.27
N ALA A 575 1.92 7.96 -30.86
CA ALA A 575 2.02 7.51 -29.47
C ALA A 575 2.35 8.68 -28.52
N GLU A 576 3.35 9.49 -28.88
CA GLU A 576 3.74 10.65 -28.09
C GLU A 576 2.64 11.72 -28.06
N PHE A 577 2.00 12.00 -29.19
CA PHE A 577 0.90 12.96 -29.24
C PHE A 577 -0.31 12.49 -28.43
N MET A 578 -0.67 11.21 -28.49
CA MET A 578 -1.87 10.66 -27.85
C MET A 578 -1.70 10.36 -26.36
N PHE A 579 -0.52 9.88 -25.97
CA PHE A 579 -0.27 9.34 -24.63
C PHE A 579 0.86 10.06 -23.89
N GLY A 580 1.51 11.06 -24.51
CA GLY A 580 2.58 11.85 -23.90
C GLY A 580 3.91 11.12 -23.75
N ASP A 581 3.99 9.88 -24.24
CA ASP A 581 5.14 8.99 -24.05
C ASP A 581 5.40 8.17 -25.32
N SER A 582 6.65 8.16 -25.79
CA SER A 582 7.07 7.32 -26.91
C SER A 582 7.05 5.83 -26.57
N ASP A 583 7.21 5.47 -25.29
CA ASP A 583 7.18 4.09 -24.80
C ASP A 583 5.75 3.53 -24.74
N ALA A 584 4.73 4.35 -25.06
CA ALA A 584 3.37 3.87 -25.32
C ALA A 584 3.25 3.15 -26.67
N LEU A 585 4.31 3.14 -27.50
CA LEU A 585 4.38 2.33 -28.72
C LEU A 585 4.82 0.89 -28.40
N ILE A 586 3.90 -0.05 -28.55
CA ILE A 586 4.19 -1.49 -28.50
C ILE A 586 4.53 -1.93 -29.93
N HIS A 587 5.81 -2.11 -30.19
CA HIS A 587 6.32 -2.57 -31.49
C HIS A 587 6.49 -4.09 -31.50
N ILE A 588 5.96 -4.76 -32.52
CA ILE A 588 6.08 -6.20 -32.74
C ILE A 588 6.37 -6.44 -34.22
N ASP A 589 7.49 -7.11 -34.52
CA ASP A 589 7.87 -7.53 -35.86
C ASP A 589 7.20 -8.85 -36.22
N MET A 590 6.36 -8.86 -37.26
CA MET A 590 5.63 -10.07 -37.68
C MET A 590 6.51 -11.10 -38.39
N SER A 591 7.74 -10.76 -38.76
CA SER A 591 8.75 -11.72 -39.24
C SER A 591 9.08 -12.78 -38.18
N GLU A 592 8.96 -12.46 -36.89
CA GLU A 592 9.18 -13.43 -35.80
C GLU A 592 8.00 -14.42 -35.66
N TYR A 593 6.84 -14.10 -36.24
CA TYR A 593 5.57 -14.82 -36.08
C TYR A 593 5.10 -15.52 -37.35
N MET A 594 6.04 -15.84 -38.25
CA MET A 594 5.77 -16.63 -39.47
C MET A 594 5.34 -18.08 -39.15
N GLU A 595 5.84 -18.63 -38.05
CA GLU A 595 5.55 -20.00 -37.63
C GLU A 595 4.42 -20.07 -36.60
N LYS A 596 3.57 -21.10 -36.72
CA LYS A 596 2.43 -21.33 -35.82
C LYS A 596 2.80 -21.36 -34.34
N HIS A 597 3.97 -21.91 -33.98
CA HIS A 597 4.40 -22.02 -32.59
C HIS A 597 4.78 -20.66 -31.97
N ASN A 598 5.24 -19.71 -32.79
CA ASN A 598 5.59 -18.37 -32.32
C ASN A 598 4.35 -17.51 -32.05
N VAL A 599 3.23 -17.75 -32.75
CA VAL A 599 1.94 -17.07 -32.48
C VAL A 599 1.51 -17.23 -31.03
N SER A 600 1.76 -18.39 -30.44
CA SER A 600 1.47 -18.65 -29.03
C SER A 600 2.24 -17.70 -28.09
N ARG A 601 3.38 -17.14 -28.50
CA ARG A 601 4.11 -16.14 -27.69
C ARG A 601 3.40 -14.79 -27.62
N LEU A 602 2.53 -14.43 -28.57
CA LEU A 602 1.76 -13.16 -28.53
C LEU A 602 0.70 -13.19 -27.43
N ILE A 603 -0.01 -14.31 -27.33
CA ILE A 603 -1.18 -14.50 -26.45
C ILE A 603 -0.76 -15.13 -25.11
N GLY A 604 0.23 -16.02 -25.16
CA GLY A 604 0.70 -16.86 -24.07
C GLY A 604 0.68 -18.33 -24.49
N ALA A 605 1.67 -19.12 -24.07
CA ALA A 605 1.68 -20.55 -24.36
C ALA A 605 0.51 -21.25 -23.64
N PRO A 606 -0.12 -22.29 -24.22
CA PRO A 606 -1.15 -23.06 -23.54
C PRO A 606 -0.57 -23.95 -22.42
N PRO A 607 -1.40 -24.42 -21.46
CA PRO A 607 -0.93 -25.27 -20.37
C PRO A 607 -0.16 -26.50 -20.87
N GLY A 608 1.06 -26.70 -20.37
CA GLY A 608 1.93 -27.84 -20.73
C GLY A 608 3.03 -27.54 -21.77
N TYR A 609 3.13 -26.30 -22.26
CA TYR A 609 4.22 -25.85 -23.15
C TYR A 609 5.27 -25.00 -22.40
N VAL A 610 6.52 -25.05 -22.86
CA VAL A 610 7.62 -24.21 -22.31
C VAL A 610 7.27 -22.73 -22.50
N GLY A 611 7.36 -21.94 -21.42
CA GLY A 611 6.95 -20.52 -21.41
C GLY A 611 5.50 -20.27 -21.01
N TYR A 612 4.76 -21.30 -20.54
CA TYR A 612 3.40 -21.13 -19.99
C TYR A 612 3.34 -20.05 -18.89
N GLU A 613 4.35 -19.95 -18.03
CA GLU A 613 4.37 -19.00 -16.91
C GLU A 613 4.76 -17.56 -17.29
N GLU A 614 5.26 -17.31 -18.52
CA GLU A 614 5.78 -16.00 -18.92
C GLU A 614 4.71 -15.03 -19.47
N GLY A 615 3.47 -15.48 -19.67
CA GLY A 615 2.40 -14.68 -20.27
C GLY A 615 2.66 -14.35 -21.75
N GLY A 616 1.67 -13.76 -22.42
CA GLY A 616 1.84 -13.35 -23.83
C GLY A 616 2.52 -12.01 -23.98
N GLN A 617 3.41 -11.86 -24.95
CA GLN A 617 4.15 -10.63 -25.21
C GLN A 617 3.23 -9.43 -25.53
N LEU A 618 2.12 -9.66 -26.24
CA LEU A 618 1.15 -8.62 -26.56
C LEU A 618 0.13 -8.47 -25.42
N THR A 619 -0.42 -9.57 -24.94
CA THR A 619 -1.47 -9.58 -23.90
C THR A 619 -0.98 -8.99 -22.58
N GLU A 620 0.24 -9.30 -22.13
CA GLU A 620 0.82 -8.73 -20.90
C GLU A 620 1.11 -7.23 -21.04
N LYS A 621 1.68 -6.79 -22.17
CA LYS A 621 1.98 -5.38 -22.40
C LYS A 621 0.71 -4.54 -22.41
N ILE A 622 -0.35 -5.02 -23.06
CA ILE A 622 -1.65 -4.32 -23.09
C ILE A 622 -2.37 -4.41 -21.76
N ARG A 623 -2.29 -5.52 -21.02
CA ARG A 623 -2.86 -5.60 -19.67
C ARG A 623 -2.22 -4.59 -18.72
N ARG A 624 -0.90 -4.40 -18.81
CA ARG A 624 -0.17 -3.40 -18.01
C ARG A 624 -0.42 -1.97 -18.50
N ARG A 625 -0.59 -1.79 -19.81
CA ARG A 625 -0.76 -0.48 -20.46
C ARG A 625 -1.89 -0.55 -21.51
N PRO A 626 -3.17 -0.40 -21.09
CA PRO A 626 -4.32 -0.53 -22.01
C PRO A 626 -4.42 0.59 -23.05
N TYR A 627 -3.68 1.68 -22.86
CA TYR A 627 -3.62 2.85 -23.72
C TYR A 627 -2.26 2.88 -24.41
N ALA A 628 -2.24 2.33 -25.61
CA ALA A 628 -1.02 2.15 -26.37
C ALA A 628 -1.31 2.27 -27.87
N VAL A 629 -0.25 2.57 -28.62
CA VAL A 629 -0.22 2.32 -30.06
C VAL A 629 0.42 0.96 -30.24
N VAL A 630 -0.31 0.00 -30.81
CA VAL A 630 0.26 -1.31 -31.17
C VAL A 630 0.64 -1.26 -32.64
N LEU A 631 1.93 -1.44 -32.91
CA LEU A 631 2.49 -1.49 -34.25
C LEU A 631 2.91 -2.92 -34.57
N LEU A 632 2.19 -3.54 -35.51
CA LEU A 632 2.51 -4.84 -36.09
C LEU A 632 3.22 -4.60 -37.42
N ASP A 633 4.55 -4.70 -37.42
CA ASP A 633 5.36 -4.40 -38.60
C ASP A 633 5.39 -5.60 -39.55
N GLU A 634 5.27 -5.36 -40.86
CA GLU A 634 5.31 -6.37 -41.93
C GLU A 634 4.25 -7.48 -41.79
N ILE A 635 2.98 -7.08 -41.61
CA ILE A 635 1.87 -8.01 -41.33
C ILE A 635 1.67 -9.09 -42.41
N GLU A 636 2.12 -8.86 -43.65
CA GLU A 636 2.08 -9.84 -44.74
C GLU A 636 2.93 -11.10 -44.46
N LYS A 637 3.90 -11.02 -43.54
CA LYS A 637 4.73 -12.16 -43.15
C LYS A 637 4.12 -13.01 -42.03
N ALA A 638 3.10 -12.50 -41.34
CA ALA A 638 2.51 -13.18 -40.19
C ALA A 638 1.84 -14.51 -40.60
N HIS A 639 1.87 -15.50 -39.69
CA HIS A 639 1.08 -16.70 -39.85
C HIS A 639 -0.44 -16.38 -39.88
N PRO A 640 -1.27 -17.12 -40.65
CA PRO A 640 -2.73 -16.91 -40.73
C PRO A 640 -3.45 -16.83 -39.37
N ASP A 641 -3.00 -17.60 -38.38
CA ASP A 641 -3.58 -17.60 -37.02
C ASP A 641 -3.46 -16.23 -36.31
N VAL A 642 -2.51 -15.38 -36.70
CA VAL A 642 -2.40 -14.00 -36.18
C VAL A 642 -3.61 -13.18 -36.63
N PHE A 643 -4.11 -13.36 -37.86
CA PHE A 643 -5.28 -12.62 -38.34
C PHE A 643 -6.56 -12.98 -37.59
N ASN A 644 -6.71 -14.24 -37.17
CA ASN A 644 -7.85 -14.65 -36.33
C ASN A 644 -7.84 -13.90 -34.99
N MET A 645 -6.66 -13.77 -34.37
CA MET A 645 -6.48 -12.97 -33.16
C MET A 645 -6.81 -11.49 -33.41
N LEU A 646 -6.34 -10.92 -34.53
CA LEU A 646 -6.59 -9.52 -34.86
C LEU A 646 -8.06 -9.24 -35.17
N LEU A 647 -8.77 -10.15 -35.81
CA LEU A 647 -10.21 -10.04 -36.04
C LEU A 647 -10.96 -9.93 -34.71
N GLN A 648 -10.64 -10.78 -33.74
CA GLN A 648 -11.23 -10.71 -32.39
C GLN A 648 -10.96 -9.35 -31.74
N VAL A 649 -9.71 -8.86 -31.82
CA VAL A 649 -9.33 -7.54 -31.30
C VAL A 649 -10.08 -6.40 -32.02
N MET A 650 -10.24 -6.48 -33.34
CA MET A 650 -10.88 -5.43 -34.14
C MET A 650 -12.40 -5.38 -33.96
N GLU A 651 -13.05 -6.52 -33.75
CA GLU A 651 -14.51 -6.61 -33.59
C GLU A 651 -14.97 -6.42 -32.14
N GLU A 652 -14.32 -7.10 -31.20
CA GLU A 652 -14.74 -7.14 -29.78
C GLU A 652 -13.88 -6.24 -28.88
N GLY A 653 -12.75 -5.73 -29.38
CA GLY A 653 -11.82 -4.93 -28.59
C GLY A 653 -11.26 -5.70 -27.41
N ARG A 654 -11.26 -7.03 -27.46
CA ARG A 654 -10.83 -7.91 -26.37
C ARG A 654 -10.08 -9.11 -26.94
N LEU A 655 -9.17 -9.64 -26.12
CA LEU A 655 -8.45 -10.85 -26.44
C LEU A 655 -8.30 -11.68 -25.16
N THR A 656 -8.59 -12.96 -25.23
CA THR A 656 -8.42 -13.86 -24.08
C THR A 656 -7.01 -14.46 -24.12
N ASP A 657 -6.26 -14.32 -23.03
CA ASP A 657 -4.93 -14.90 -22.91
C ASP A 657 -4.97 -16.42 -22.63
N SER A 658 -3.82 -17.08 -22.62
CA SER A 658 -3.74 -18.52 -22.35
C SER A 658 -4.09 -18.94 -20.92
N PHE A 659 -4.19 -17.97 -19.99
CA PHE A 659 -4.67 -18.14 -18.63
C PHE A 659 -6.18 -17.92 -18.49
N GLY A 660 -6.88 -17.61 -19.59
CA GLY A 660 -8.32 -17.34 -19.58
C GLY A 660 -8.68 -15.92 -19.14
N ARG A 661 -7.71 -15.01 -19.02
CA ARG A 661 -7.94 -13.61 -18.65
C ARG A 661 -8.32 -12.80 -19.89
N ASN A 662 -9.31 -11.91 -19.75
CA ASN A 662 -9.72 -11.03 -20.83
C ASN A 662 -8.90 -9.73 -20.81
N VAL A 663 -8.13 -9.51 -21.87
CA VAL A 663 -7.32 -8.31 -22.09
C VAL A 663 -8.11 -7.32 -22.95
N ASP A 664 -8.10 -6.04 -22.55
CA ASP A 664 -8.89 -4.99 -23.17
C ASP A 664 -8.07 -4.15 -24.15
N PHE A 665 -8.51 -4.13 -25.41
CA PHE A 665 -7.93 -3.38 -26.53
C PHE A 665 -8.78 -2.18 -26.96
N ARG A 666 -9.89 -1.87 -26.27
CA ARG A 666 -10.82 -0.79 -26.68
C ARG A 666 -10.17 0.58 -26.78
N ASN A 667 -9.11 0.81 -26.01
CA ASN A 667 -8.36 2.06 -25.94
C ASN A 667 -7.07 2.08 -26.78
N VAL A 668 -6.79 0.97 -27.48
CA VAL A 668 -5.58 0.80 -28.29
C VAL A 668 -5.79 1.41 -29.67
N ILE A 669 -4.74 2.01 -30.23
CA ILE A 669 -4.65 2.30 -31.66
C ILE A 669 -3.85 1.18 -32.31
N LEU A 670 -4.52 0.36 -33.12
CA LEU A 670 -3.90 -0.76 -33.82
C LEU A 670 -3.40 -0.29 -35.18
N ILE A 671 -2.10 -0.44 -35.43
CA ILE A 671 -1.44 -0.11 -36.69
C ILE A 671 -0.75 -1.37 -37.20
N MET A 672 -1.04 -1.73 -38.43
CA MET A 672 -0.33 -2.78 -39.16
C MET A 672 0.46 -2.10 -40.27
N THR A 673 1.73 -2.45 -40.48
CA THR A 673 2.46 -1.98 -41.67
C THR A 673 2.53 -3.09 -42.70
N THR A 674 2.53 -2.71 -43.97
CA THR A 674 2.78 -3.64 -45.05
C THR A 674 3.65 -3.03 -46.13
N ASN A 675 4.57 -3.83 -46.67
CA ASN A 675 5.33 -3.48 -47.88
C ASN A 675 4.62 -3.96 -49.15
N ALA A 676 3.44 -4.59 -49.03
CA ALA A 676 2.59 -4.90 -50.17
C ALA A 676 2.28 -3.63 -50.97
N GLY A 677 2.45 -3.70 -52.30
CA GLY A 677 2.29 -2.55 -53.19
C GLY A 677 3.53 -1.66 -53.35
N ALA A 678 4.65 -1.91 -52.65
CA ALA A 678 5.88 -1.14 -52.82
C ALA A 678 6.48 -1.19 -54.24
N GLU A 679 6.31 -2.31 -54.96
CA GLU A 679 6.72 -2.42 -56.38
C GLU A 679 5.86 -1.55 -57.30
N ALA A 680 4.56 -1.42 -57.01
CA ALA A 680 3.66 -0.56 -57.78
C ALA A 680 4.05 0.93 -57.63
N ILE A 681 4.62 1.30 -56.48
CA ILE A 681 5.12 2.66 -56.17
C ILE A 681 6.48 2.91 -56.84
N LYS A 682 7.39 1.92 -56.84
CA LYS A 682 8.72 2.04 -57.49
C LYS A 682 8.66 2.17 -59.01
N ASN A 683 7.63 1.63 -59.65
CA ASN A 683 7.50 1.63 -61.11
C ASN A 683 7.05 2.98 -61.72
N GLU A 684 6.80 4.02 -60.91
CA GLU A 684 6.50 5.36 -61.42
C GLU A 684 7.72 6.18 -61.84
N THR A 685 8.93 5.83 -61.38
CA THR A 685 10.16 6.47 -61.88
C THR A 685 10.57 5.85 -63.21
N ALA A 686 9.72 5.95 -64.22
CA ALA A 686 10.06 5.62 -65.60
C ALA A 686 10.87 6.77 -66.21
N PHE A 687 12.03 6.43 -66.80
CA PHE A 687 12.87 7.32 -67.60
C PHE A 687 12.06 8.00 -68.72
N GLY A 688 11.76 9.30 -68.60
CA GLY A 688 11.06 10.05 -69.65
C GLY A 688 10.91 11.56 -69.37
N PHE A 689 11.14 12.40 -70.39
CA PHE A 689 11.09 13.87 -70.32
C PHE A 689 9.67 14.48 -70.35
N GLN A 690 8.66 13.80 -69.79
CA GLN A 690 7.32 14.38 -69.59
C GLN A 690 7.10 14.65 -68.11
N LYS A 691 6.75 15.90 -67.77
CA LYS A 691 6.22 16.23 -66.45
C LYS A 691 4.92 15.45 -66.24
N PRO A 692 4.83 14.55 -65.25
CA PRO A 692 3.56 13.95 -64.87
C PRO A 692 2.66 15.04 -64.28
N ASP A 693 1.35 14.96 -64.51
CA ASP A 693 0.37 15.61 -63.62
C ASP A 693 0.39 14.84 -62.30
N ASP A 694 0.94 15.46 -61.24
CA ASP A 694 1.20 14.82 -59.95
C ASP A 694 -0.07 14.19 -59.32
N ASP A 695 -1.24 14.81 -59.50
CA ASP A 695 -2.52 14.32 -58.96
C ASP A 695 -3.03 13.04 -59.65
N THR A 696 -2.87 12.95 -60.98
CA THR A 696 -3.37 11.81 -61.77
C THR A 696 -2.49 10.55 -61.58
N SER A 697 -1.19 10.77 -61.35
CA SER A 697 -0.24 9.70 -61.02
C SER A 697 -0.55 9.09 -59.65
N TYR A 698 -0.82 9.93 -58.65
CA TYR A 698 -1.12 9.47 -57.29
C TYR A 698 -2.42 8.64 -57.19
N GLU A 699 -3.52 9.05 -57.83
CA GLU A 699 -4.76 8.27 -57.83
C GLU A 699 -4.58 6.90 -58.49
N SER A 700 -3.81 6.85 -59.58
CA SER A 700 -3.47 5.62 -60.29
C SER A 700 -2.60 4.70 -59.44
N MET A 701 -1.61 5.25 -58.75
CA MET A 701 -0.76 4.53 -57.78
C MET A 701 -1.61 3.96 -56.64
N LYS A 702 -2.45 4.80 -56.03
CA LYS A 702 -3.32 4.42 -54.91
C LYS A 702 -4.24 3.25 -55.27
N THR A 703 -4.86 3.29 -56.45
CA THR A 703 -5.73 2.20 -56.92
C THR A 703 -4.97 0.89 -57.01
N ARG A 704 -3.76 0.89 -57.59
CA ARG A 704 -2.91 -0.32 -57.70
C ARG A 704 -2.45 -0.84 -56.34
N VAL A 705 -2.13 0.06 -55.40
CA VAL A 705 -1.75 -0.34 -54.03
C VAL A 705 -2.94 -0.96 -53.32
N MET A 706 -4.15 -0.39 -53.47
CA MET A 706 -5.37 -0.96 -52.89
C MET A 706 -5.69 -2.34 -53.48
N ASP A 707 -5.58 -2.51 -54.80
CA ASP A 707 -5.77 -3.82 -55.46
C ASP A 707 -4.78 -4.88 -54.93
N GLN A 708 -3.55 -4.48 -54.60
CA GLN A 708 -2.55 -5.38 -54.03
C GLN A 708 -2.86 -5.71 -52.57
N ILE A 709 -3.35 -4.73 -51.79
CA ILE A 709 -3.78 -4.96 -50.40
C ILE A 709 -4.95 -5.93 -50.37
N GLU A 710 -5.98 -5.74 -51.21
CA GLU A 710 -7.15 -6.63 -51.30
C GLU A 710 -6.82 -8.07 -51.77
N ARG A 711 -5.67 -8.26 -52.42
CA ARG A 711 -5.20 -9.61 -52.79
C ARG A 711 -4.46 -10.31 -51.65
N VAL A 712 -3.82 -9.55 -50.78
CA VAL A 712 -2.96 -10.07 -49.70
C VAL A 712 -3.74 -10.29 -48.42
N PHE A 713 -4.73 -9.44 -48.13
CA PHE A 713 -5.56 -9.44 -46.93
C PHE A 713 -7.03 -9.56 -47.32
#